data_AF-A0A4V6TA39-F1
#
_entry.id   AF-A0A4V6TA39-F1
#
_cell.length_a   1.000
_cell.length_b   1.000
_cell.length_c   1.000
_cell.angle_alpha   90.00
_cell.angle_beta   90.00
_cell.angle_gamma   90.00
#
_symmetry.space_group_name_H-M   'P 1'
#
loop_
_entity.id
_entity.type
_entity.pdbx_description
1 polymer ?
#
loop_
_entity_poly.entity_id
_entity_poly.type
_entity_poly.pdbx_seq_one_letter_code
_entity_poly.pdbx_strand_id
1 'polypeptide(L)'
;MRLTQSVAAVAACAQLGYALDLDVTSSDSIRTAASTLAHGLMNYYQNNKTDTPKESIGTLPWPLYWWEAGAVWGGLIDYWAYTNDTSFNDVVMQAMMAQTGTDNNFLPEAYYSSMGNDDQAFWTFSALSALEYGFPDPPEGSPSWQTLAVNAFDSMAPRWDTATCGGGLRWQVFSTNNGWTYKNSVSNGGFFQMAARLARFTGNSTYYDWAERIWDWTTATGLIDESYRIYDGASTTDNCQEVQQLQWTYNPGIFIYGTAMLYNYTNGSSVWETRLTGLIEQVDQTFFQAEDNATNVMVEAACEPYGTCNNDQFSFKAYLARFLAKAMVVAPYTRTAILPLLTTSAQGAAKSCSGPSDGVTCGQKWYTEFDGNYGIGQELSALEVTQALLIDEAPGLMDHNDVKIKPATTSSTLKPTVSIGPASVSGITSTSATATGAATSMTTAAPSSTSTGGSVQSGVPHMNVLIGEQRRLNRHLAILRVSKAGLHPKLIWKSKSVENATEVSMGRAIGIVSVECELASYDAGKAGGSTEKYTFPRHVRLPLINRVFDPFLATPQPSPNTRFKMSSNNESHTGPGGSEAINTEIITLTRFLTEEQTKHKEATGDFTLLCHSLQFAFKSIAYYIRRASLINLSGLAGSANSTGDDQKKLDVIGNDIFISAMRSSGRVRILVSEEEDEPIVFDEHPNARYAVACDPIDGSSNLDAGVSVGTIFGIYKLAEGAKGTKEDLLRPGTDMVAAGFTMYGASAQLVMTMKDGPVNGFTMDSALGEFILTHPNMKMPRKRGIYSVNEGNSLWWEDPVKEWCASMKQPEKEGGKPYSARYIGSMVADAYRTLLYGGIFAYPSDKKSPKGKLRILYECAPMAMVFEQAGGQAVNSKMDRMIEIVPESIHDKSGIFMGSYDEVQKVIDIHNKYKK
;
A
#
# COMPACT_ATOMS: atom_id res chain seq x y z
N MET A 1 61.88 -17.82 -8.56
CA MET A 1 61.07 -17.23 -7.47
C MET A 1 60.40 -16.00 -8.03
N ARG A 2 59.05 -15.91 -8.01
CA ARG A 2 58.21 -14.93 -8.75
C ARG A 2 58.35 -15.10 -10.28
N LEU A 3 57.33 -15.43 -11.08
CA LEU A 3 55.86 -15.49 -10.93
C LEU A 3 55.19 -14.11 -10.86
N THR A 4 54.68 -13.65 -12.01
CA THR A 4 53.44 -12.84 -12.20
C THR A 4 53.03 -12.80 -13.67
N GLN A 5 51.72 -12.76 -13.93
CA GLN A 5 51.04 -12.24 -15.15
C GLN A 5 51.41 -12.81 -16.54
N SER A 6 50.51 -13.62 -17.12
CA SER A 6 49.98 -13.50 -18.52
C SER A 6 49.01 -14.62 -18.92
N VAL A 7 47.97 -14.92 -18.11
CA VAL A 7 46.84 -15.78 -18.51
C VAL A 7 45.53 -15.23 -17.94
N ALA A 8 44.93 -14.27 -18.63
CA ALA A 8 43.60 -13.70 -18.34
C ALA A 8 43.08 -12.91 -19.56
N ALA A 9 42.99 -13.56 -20.73
CA ALA A 9 42.65 -12.89 -22.00
C ALA A 9 41.66 -13.67 -22.89
N VAL A 10 40.94 -14.66 -22.33
CA VAL A 10 39.85 -15.39 -22.99
C VAL A 10 38.74 -15.68 -21.95
N ALA A 11 38.02 -14.64 -21.54
CA ALA A 11 36.86 -14.72 -20.62
C ALA A 11 35.97 -13.46 -20.74
N ALA A 12 35.69 -13.04 -21.98
CA ALA A 12 34.87 -11.86 -22.30
C ALA A 12 33.96 -12.13 -23.50
N CYS A 13 33.35 -13.33 -23.54
CA CYS A 13 32.19 -13.58 -24.39
C CYS A 13 30.97 -12.96 -23.69
N ALA A 14 30.12 -12.26 -24.45
CA ALA A 14 28.93 -11.64 -23.90
C ALA A 14 27.98 -12.72 -23.36
N GLN A 15 27.51 -12.56 -22.12
CA GLN A 15 26.30 -13.23 -21.67
C GLN A 15 25.11 -12.56 -22.35
N LEU A 16 24.70 -13.11 -23.49
CA LEU A 16 23.33 -12.92 -23.97
C LEU A 16 22.43 -13.61 -22.96
N GLY A 17 21.55 -12.85 -22.30
CA GLY A 17 20.50 -13.42 -21.48
C GLY A 17 19.56 -14.24 -22.36
N TYR A 18 19.44 -15.54 -22.08
CA TYR A 18 18.40 -16.37 -22.64
C TYR A 18 17.21 -16.35 -21.68
N ALA A 19 15.99 -16.35 -22.22
CA ALA A 19 14.79 -16.54 -21.44
C ALA A 19 14.71 -17.97 -20.88
N LEU A 20 13.86 -18.17 -19.86
CA LEU A 20 13.57 -19.49 -19.30
C LEU A 20 13.06 -20.46 -20.38
N ASP A 21 13.79 -21.56 -20.61
CA ASP A 21 13.44 -22.57 -21.62
C ASP A 21 12.32 -23.49 -21.11
N LEU A 22 11.16 -23.47 -21.78
CA LEU A 22 9.95 -24.18 -21.37
C LEU A 22 9.26 -24.86 -22.56
N ASP A 23 9.47 -26.16 -22.70
CA ASP A 23 8.65 -27.05 -23.52
C ASP A 23 7.48 -27.57 -22.67
N VAL A 24 6.31 -26.93 -22.82
CA VAL A 24 5.05 -27.32 -22.18
C VAL A 24 4.52 -28.70 -22.60
N THR A 25 5.17 -29.40 -23.53
CA THR A 25 4.85 -30.80 -23.87
C THR A 25 5.75 -31.82 -23.16
N SER A 26 6.73 -31.35 -22.37
CA SER A 26 7.73 -32.17 -21.70
C SER A 26 7.74 -31.94 -20.19
N SER A 27 7.25 -32.91 -19.41
CA SER A 27 7.31 -32.92 -17.93
C SER A 27 8.69 -32.59 -17.38
N ASP A 28 9.76 -33.08 -18.01
CA ASP A 28 11.13 -32.84 -17.55
C ASP A 28 11.57 -31.38 -17.79
N SER A 29 11.10 -30.74 -18.89
CA SER A 29 11.31 -29.31 -19.10
C SER A 29 10.52 -28.48 -18.10
N ILE A 30 9.24 -28.77 -17.90
CA ILE A 30 8.39 -28.05 -16.93
C ILE A 30 8.94 -28.21 -15.51
N ARG A 31 9.40 -29.39 -15.09
CA ARG A 31 10.04 -29.61 -13.77
C ARG A 31 11.35 -28.84 -13.64
N THR A 32 12.15 -28.75 -14.71
CA THR A 32 13.39 -27.96 -14.73
C THR A 32 13.10 -26.47 -14.61
N ALA A 33 12.10 -25.96 -15.33
CA ALA A 33 11.65 -24.57 -15.27
C ALA A 33 11.08 -24.22 -13.88
N ALA A 34 10.15 -25.05 -13.36
CA ALA A 34 9.59 -24.88 -12.01
C ALA A 34 10.67 -24.93 -10.92
N SER A 35 11.66 -25.84 -11.02
CA SER A 35 12.77 -25.90 -10.07
C SER A 35 13.65 -24.65 -10.12
N THR A 36 13.88 -24.12 -11.33
CA THR A 36 14.62 -22.87 -11.53
C THR A 36 13.89 -21.69 -10.87
N LEU A 37 12.58 -21.57 -11.09
CA LEU A 37 11.71 -20.54 -10.51
C LEU A 37 11.58 -20.68 -8.98
N ALA A 38 11.49 -21.89 -8.45
CA ALA A 38 11.44 -22.13 -7.00
C ALA A 38 12.75 -21.71 -6.31
N HIS A 39 13.91 -21.96 -6.94
CA HIS A 39 15.19 -21.43 -6.47
C HIS A 39 15.28 -19.90 -6.62
N GLY A 40 14.77 -19.34 -7.73
CA GLY A 40 14.65 -17.89 -7.96
C GLY A 40 13.88 -17.19 -6.84
N LEU A 41 12.67 -17.66 -6.57
CA LEU A 41 11.78 -17.21 -5.49
C LEU A 41 12.46 -17.28 -4.12
N MET A 42 13.15 -18.39 -3.83
CA MET A 42 13.82 -18.59 -2.55
C MET A 42 15.08 -17.73 -2.34
N ASN A 43 15.68 -17.15 -3.40
CA ASN A 43 16.76 -16.17 -3.24
C ASN A 43 16.30 -14.88 -2.55
N TYR A 44 15.01 -14.52 -2.64
CA TYR A 44 14.45 -13.36 -1.96
C TYR A 44 14.21 -13.61 -0.46
N TYR A 45 14.07 -14.86 -0.03
CA TYR A 45 13.77 -15.20 1.36
C TYR A 45 15.01 -15.16 2.25
N GLN A 46 14.94 -14.36 3.32
CA GLN A 46 16.08 -14.08 4.20
C GLN A 46 15.84 -14.40 5.68
N ASN A 47 14.63 -14.81 6.06
CA ASN A 47 14.19 -14.93 7.46
C ASN A 47 14.35 -16.36 8.03
N ASN A 48 15.36 -17.09 7.57
CA ASN A 48 15.86 -18.35 8.13
C ASN A 48 17.29 -18.23 8.72
N LYS A 49 17.83 -17.00 8.81
CA LYS A 49 19.17 -16.74 9.34
C LYS A 49 19.18 -16.92 10.86
N THR A 50 20.34 -17.28 11.42
CA THR A 50 20.50 -17.63 12.85
C THR A 50 20.02 -16.54 13.81
N ASP A 51 20.14 -15.27 13.42
CA ASP A 51 19.80 -14.10 14.24
C ASP A 51 18.42 -13.49 13.89
N THR A 52 17.59 -14.18 13.10
CA THR A 52 16.23 -13.71 12.76
C THR A 52 15.31 -13.73 14.01
N PRO A 53 14.60 -12.63 14.33
CA PRO A 53 13.61 -12.60 15.41
C PRO A 53 12.54 -13.68 15.23
N LYS A 54 12.08 -14.33 16.31
CA LYS A 54 11.18 -15.50 16.24
C LYS A 54 9.91 -15.18 15.44
N GLU A 55 9.33 -14.02 15.71
CA GLU A 55 8.16 -13.44 15.06
C GLU A 55 8.35 -13.17 13.56
N SER A 56 9.60 -13.06 13.09
CA SER A 56 9.94 -12.85 11.67
C SER A 56 10.27 -14.16 10.93
N ILE A 57 10.48 -15.28 11.62
CA ILE A 57 10.79 -16.56 10.97
C ILE A 57 9.61 -16.96 10.07
N GLY A 58 9.88 -17.26 8.80
CA GLY A 58 8.83 -17.58 7.83
C GLY A 58 8.09 -16.38 7.24
N THR A 59 8.51 -15.15 7.50
CA THR A 59 7.90 -13.96 6.88
C THR A 59 8.80 -13.36 5.80
N LEU A 60 8.23 -12.47 4.97
CA LEU A 60 8.96 -11.75 3.93
C LEU A 60 9.42 -10.37 4.43
N PRO A 61 10.49 -9.79 3.87
CA PRO A 61 10.92 -8.44 4.22
C PRO A 61 9.94 -7.38 3.72
N TRP A 62 9.81 -6.28 4.46
CA TRP A 62 9.12 -5.07 3.99
C TRP A 62 9.71 -4.62 2.64
N PRO A 63 8.89 -4.24 1.62
CA PRO A 63 7.49 -3.80 1.70
C PRO A 63 6.42 -4.90 1.51
N LEU A 64 6.76 -6.17 1.62
CA LEU A 64 5.81 -7.28 1.44
C LEU A 64 5.06 -7.58 2.76
N TYR A 65 3.82 -8.06 2.65
CA TYR A 65 2.94 -8.30 3.80
C TYR A 65 3.01 -9.75 4.31
N TRP A 66 2.50 -9.96 5.53
CA TRP A 66 2.60 -11.25 6.25
C TRP A 66 1.86 -12.39 5.54
N TRP A 67 0.73 -12.12 4.89
CA TRP A 67 -0.06 -13.12 4.15
C TRP A 67 0.64 -13.65 2.89
N GLU A 68 1.38 -12.79 2.19
CA GLU A 68 2.10 -13.14 0.95
C GLU A 68 3.16 -14.22 1.24
N ALA A 69 3.78 -14.17 2.43
CA ALA A 69 4.68 -15.23 2.90
C ALA A 69 3.93 -16.58 3.03
N GLY A 70 2.77 -16.58 3.69
CA GLY A 70 1.89 -17.76 3.77
C GLY A 70 1.52 -18.32 2.40
N ALA A 71 1.29 -17.42 1.44
CA ALA A 71 0.99 -17.77 0.06
C ALA A 71 2.20 -18.38 -0.69
N VAL A 72 3.42 -17.88 -0.47
CA VAL A 72 4.69 -18.46 -0.95
C VAL A 72 4.87 -19.88 -0.41
N TRP A 73 4.67 -20.11 0.90
CA TRP A 73 4.82 -21.45 1.48
C TRP A 73 3.82 -22.45 0.91
N GLY A 74 2.59 -22.01 0.62
CA GLY A 74 1.61 -22.82 -0.11
C GLY A 74 2.07 -23.23 -1.50
N GLY A 75 2.77 -22.33 -2.20
CA GLY A 75 3.31 -22.61 -3.54
C GLY A 75 4.50 -23.54 -3.53
N LEU A 76 5.29 -23.55 -2.45
CA LEU A 76 6.41 -24.47 -2.25
C LEU A 76 5.96 -25.86 -1.74
N ILE A 77 4.82 -25.95 -1.06
CA ILE A 77 4.13 -27.21 -0.78
C ILE A 77 3.60 -27.83 -2.08
N ASP A 78 2.98 -27.00 -2.94
CA ASP A 78 2.50 -27.42 -4.25
C ASP A 78 3.67 -27.81 -5.18
N TYR A 79 4.78 -27.05 -5.17
CA TYR A 79 6.04 -27.41 -5.84
C TYR A 79 6.55 -28.80 -5.42
N TRP A 80 6.64 -29.06 -4.11
CA TRP A 80 7.02 -30.38 -3.60
C TRP A 80 6.06 -31.47 -4.10
N ALA A 81 4.75 -31.22 -4.05
CA ALA A 81 3.74 -32.19 -4.47
C ALA A 81 3.84 -32.52 -5.96
N TYR A 82 4.05 -31.52 -6.83
CA TYR A 82 4.05 -31.73 -8.29
C TYR A 82 5.42 -32.19 -8.83
N THR A 83 6.52 -31.80 -8.18
CA THR A 83 7.88 -32.11 -8.66
C THR A 83 8.53 -33.30 -7.95
N ASN A 84 8.09 -33.61 -6.73
CA ASN A 84 8.75 -34.51 -5.76
C ASN A 84 10.18 -34.07 -5.36
N ASP A 85 10.53 -32.80 -5.55
CA ASP A 85 11.73 -32.18 -4.99
C ASP A 85 11.49 -31.76 -3.53
N THR A 86 12.34 -32.22 -2.62
CA THR A 86 12.23 -31.97 -1.17
C THR A 86 13.13 -30.84 -0.67
N SER A 87 13.86 -30.14 -1.56
CA SER A 87 14.90 -29.16 -1.22
C SER A 87 14.44 -28.01 -0.31
N PHE A 88 13.13 -27.70 -0.31
CA PHE A 88 12.56 -26.62 0.50
C PHE A 88 11.69 -27.10 1.69
N ASN A 89 11.53 -28.41 1.90
CA ASN A 89 10.56 -28.94 2.86
C ASN A 89 10.88 -28.52 4.31
N ASP A 90 12.15 -28.53 4.71
CA ASP A 90 12.57 -28.14 6.07
C ASP A 90 12.32 -26.64 6.35
N VAL A 91 12.52 -25.78 5.35
CA VAL A 91 12.33 -24.32 5.50
C VAL A 91 10.84 -23.94 5.43
N VAL A 92 10.05 -24.59 4.57
CA VAL A 92 8.58 -24.52 4.56
C VAL A 92 8.03 -24.95 5.93
N MET A 93 8.49 -26.08 6.47
CA MET A 93 8.09 -26.57 7.79
C MET A 93 8.44 -25.57 8.89
N GLN A 94 9.68 -25.05 8.91
CA GLN A 94 10.11 -24.05 9.87
C GLN A 94 9.26 -22.78 9.82
N ALA A 95 8.98 -22.28 8.61
CA ALA A 95 8.20 -21.07 8.38
C ALA A 95 6.75 -21.23 8.84
N MET A 96 6.08 -22.30 8.42
CA MET A 96 4.70 -22.60 8.78
C MET A 96 4.52 -22.82 10.30
N MET A 97 5.49 -23.47 10.97
CA MET A 97 5.44 -23.68 12.42
C MET A 97 5.80 -22.44 13.26
N ALA A 98 6.46 -21.43 12.68
CA ALA A 98 6.77 -20.19 13.39
C ALA A 98 5.56 -19.26 13.54
N GLN A 99 4.62 -19.30 12.59
CA GLN A 99 3.56 -18.30 12.42
C GLN A 99 2.16 -18.77 12.86
N THR A 100 2.07 -19.85 13.64
CA THR A 100 0.80 -20.47 14.04
C THR A 100 -0.04 -19.65 15.03
N GLY A 101 0.56 -18.69 15.74
CA GLY A 101 -0.04 -18.02 16.91
C GLY A 101 -0.16 -18.95 18.14
N THR A 102 -0.50 -18.40 19.31
CA THR A 102 -0.64 -19.20 20.55
C THR A 102 -1.82 -20.17 20.51
N ASP A 103 -2.92 -19.79 19.88
CA ASP A 103 -4.12 -20.62 19.68
C ASP A 103 -3.96 -21.66 18.54
N ASN A 104 -2.80 -21.69 17.86
CA ASN A 104 -2.50 -22.60 16.75
C ASN A 104 -3.54 -22.53 15.62
N ASN A 105 -3.79 -21.31 15.13
CA ASN A 105 -4.87 -20.96 14.22
C ASN A 105 -4.42 -19.99 13.09
N PHE A 106 -3.12 -19.70 12.97
CA PHE A 106 -2.56 -18.62 12.14
C PHE A 106 -3.07 -17.22 12.50
N LEU A 107 -3.27 -16.96 13.80
CA LEU A 107 -3.52 -15.61 14.32
C LEU A 107 -2.39 -15.18 15.28
N PRO A 108 -1.16 -14.95 14.79
CA PRO A 108 -0.03 -14.52 15.62
C PRO A 108 -0.19 -13.07 16.12
N GLU A 109 0.08 -12.86 17.41
CA GLU A 109 -0.11 -11.60 18.14
C GLU A 109 0.69 -10.44 17.55
N ALA A 110 1.87 -10.74 16.98
CA ALA A 110 2.76 -9.75 16.36
C ALA A 110 2.15 -9.03 15.15
N TYR A 111 1.09 -9.58 14.55
CA TYR A 111 0.48 -9.08 13.32
C TYR A 111 -0.96 -8.55 13.51
N TYR A 112 -1.48 -8.53 14.74
CA TYR A 112 -2.85 -8.10 15.04
C TYR A 112 -3.22 -6.72 14.47
N SER A 113 -2.29 -5.75 14.44
CA SER A 113 -2.52 -4.39 13.95
C SER A 113 -2.77 -4.29 12.44
N SER A 114 -2.57 -5.37 11.67
CA SER A 114 -2.83 -5.43 10.23
C SER A 114 -3.58 -6.71 9.80
N MET A 115 -4.09 -7.49 10.76
CA MET A 115 -4.61 -8.83 10.51
C MET A 115 -6.01 -8.82 9.86
N GLY A 116 -6.06 -9.20 8.58
CA GLY A 116 -7.27 -9.56 7.85
C GLY A 116 -7.71 -11.02 8.03
N ASN A 117 -8.96 -11.31 7.68
CA ASN A 117 -9.48 -12.69 7.62
C ASN A 117 -8.94 -13.41 6.37
N ASP A 118 -8.70 -12.64 5.29
CA ASP A 118 -7.92 -13.02 4.13
C ASP A 118 -6.45 -13.32 4.47
N ASP A 119 -5.78 -12.51 5.30
CA ASP A 119 -4.41 -12.81 5.76
C ASP A 119 -4.32 -14.23 6.38
N GLN A 120 -5.20 -14.50 7.35
CA GLN A 120 -5.30 -15.79 8.03
C GLN A 120 -5.72 -16.93 7.08
N ALA A 121 -6.56 -16.64 6.07
CA ALA A 121 -7.00 -17.63 5.10
C ALA A 121 -5.85 -18.12 4.21
N PHE A 122 -4.94 -17.24 3.77
CA PHE A 122 -3.81 -17.63 2.90
C PHE A 122 -2.84 -18.60 3.59
N TRP A 123 -2.49 -18.37 4.86
CA TRP A 123 -1.73 -19.34 5.66
C TRP A 123 -2.50 -20.66 5.87
N THR A 124 -3.82 -20.57 6.04
CA THR A 124 -4.68 -21.74 6.20
C THR A 124 -4.80 -22.58 4.91
N PHE A 125 -4.81 -21.95 3.72
CA PHE A 125 -4.77 -22.66 2.45
C PHE A 125 -3.51 -23.51 2.29
N SER A 126 -2.39 -23.05 2.83
CA SER A 126 -1.10 -23.73 2.80
C SER A 126 -1.09 -24.94 3.74
N ALA A 127 -1.61 -24.80 4.96
CA ALA A 127 -1.82 -25.94 5.87
C ALA A 127 -2.83 -26.97 5.31
N LEU A 128 -3.90 -26.52 4.64
CA LEU A 128 -4.83 -27.40 3.94
C LEU A 128 -4.17 -28.13 2.76
N SER A 129 -3.25 -27.48 2.02
CA SER A 129 -2.54 -28.16 0.91
C SER A 129 -1.52 -29.17 1.44
N ALA A 130 -0.84 -28.85 2.55
CA ALA A 130 0.02 -29.80 3.25
C ALA A 130 -0.76 -31.04 3.72
N LEU A 131 -1.96 -30.84 4.25
CA LEU A 131 -2.87 -31.91 4.66
C LEU A 131 -3.39 -32.75 3.47
N GLU A 132 -3.82 -32.10 2.39
CA GLU A 132 -4.43 -32.76 1.22
C GLU A 132 -3.43 -33.56 0.38
N TYR A 133 -2.16 -33.11 0.26
CA TYR A 133 -1.11 -33.84 -0.47
C TYR A 133 -0.28 -34.78 0.41
N GLY A 134 -0.43 -34.73 1.74
CA GLY A 134 0.39 -35.52 2.67
C GLY A 134 1.83 -35.04 2.78
N PHE A 135 2.04 -33.72 2.76
CA PHE A 135 3.32 -33.09 3.11
C PHE A 135 3.76 -33.54 4.51
N PRO A 136 5.08 -33.69 4.80
CA PRO A 136 5.57 -34.25 6.05
C PRO A 136 4.88 -33.73 7.32
N ASP A 137 4.64 -34.65 8.27
CA ASP A 137 4.06 -34.34 9.59
C ASP A 137 4.96 -33.32 10.34
N PRO A 138 4.37 -32.32 11.05
CA PRO A 138 5.12 -31.43 11.92
C PRO A 138 5.88 -32.14 13.06
N PRO A 139 6.92 -31.50 13.64
CA PRO A 139 7.69 -32.07 14.75
C PRO A 139 6.83 -32.53 15.93
N GLU A 140 7.26 -33.57 16.65
CA GLU A 140 6.51 -34.11 17.79
C GLU A 140 6.27 -33.04 18.86
N GLY A 141 4.99 -32.75 19.12
CA GLY A 141 4.55 -31.68 20.04
C GLY A 141 4.00 -30.43 19.35
N SER A 142 4.24 -30.24 18.05
CA SER A 142 3.59 -29.21 17.23
C SER A 142 2.12 -29.56 16.91
N PRO A 143 1.27 -28.58 16.60
CA PRO A 143 -0.06 -28.83 16.03
C PRO A 143 0.05 -29.50 14.65
N SER A 144 -0.88 -30.39 14.32
CA SER A 144 -0.95 -31.00 12.99
C SER A 144 -1.51 -30.03 11.94
N TRP A 145 -1.28 -30.31 10.65
CA TRP A 145 -1.88 -29.55 9.54
C TRP A 145 -3.42 -29.48 9.64
N GLN A 146 -4.07 -30.58 10.05
CA GLN A 146 -5.51 -30.62 10.31
C GLN A 146 -5.91 -29.75 11.52
N THR A 147 -5.12 -29.79 12.60
CA THR A 147 -5.37 -28.97 13.80
C THR A 147 -5.34 -27.48 13.43
N LEU A 148 -4.30 -27.05 12.71
CA LEU A 148 -4.15 -25.66 12.27
C LEU A 148 -5.33 -25.21 11.40
N ALA A 149 -5.75 -26.02 10.43
CA ALA A 149 -6.85 -25.69 9.53
C ALA A 149 -8.22 -25.63 10.23
N VAL A 150 -8.49 -26.57 11.15
CA VAL A 150 -9.74 -26.57 11.93
C VAL A 150 -9.77 -25.41 12.93
N ASN A 151 -8.68 -25.19 13.69
CA ASN A 151 -8.60 -24.07 14.63
C ASN A 151 -8.72 -22.71 13.92
N ALA A 152 -8.14 -22.54 12.73
CA ALA A 152 -8.32 -21.35 11.91
C ALA A 152 -9.80 -21.13 11.54
N PHE A 153 -10.45 -22.17 11.00
CA PHE A 153 -11.88 -22.13 10.65
C PHE A 153 -12.78 -21.81 11.86
N ASP A 154 -12.59 -22.52 12.97
CA ASP A 154 -13.35 -22.32 14.22
C ASP A 154 -13.10 -20.95 14.86
N SER A 155 -11.95 -20.31 14.57
CA SER A 155 -11.69 -18.93 14.98
C SER A 155 -12.35 -17.88 14.07
N MET A 156 -12.65 -18.22 12.80
CA MET A 156 -13.33 -17.35 11.83
C MET A 156 -14.85 -17.42 11.94
N ALA A 157 -15.43 -18.60 12.13
CA ALA A 157 -16.88 -18.81 12.15
C ALA A 157 -17.64 -17.90 13.15
N PRO A 158 -17.12 -17.58 14.36
CA PRO A 158 -17.75 -16.63 15.28
C PRO A 158 -17.71 -15.16 14.83
N ARG A 159 -16.89 -14.82 13.82
CA ARG A 159 -16.73 -13.45 13.28
C ARG A 159 -17.75 -13.12 12.19
N TRP A 160 -18.65 -14.05 11.87
CA TRP A 160 -19.72 -13.87 10.88
C TRP A 160 -20.73 -12.80 11.34
N ASP A 161 -20.51 -11.56 10.93
CA ASP A 161 -21.28 -10.39 11.36
C ASP A 161 -22.64 -10.34 10.65
N THR A 162 -23.68 -10.79 11.35
CA THR A 162 -25.08 -10.70 10.94
C THR A 162 -25.75 -9.35 11.25
N ALA A 163 -25.08 -8.45 11.98
CA ALA A 163 -25.62 -7.14 12.33
C ALA A 163 -25.46 -6.10 11.20
N THR A 164 -24.55 -6.35 10.26
CA THR A 164 -24.41 -5.54 9.02
C THR A 164 -24.42 -6.43 7.77
N CYS A 165 -25.01 -5.93 6.69
CA CYS A 165 -25.12 -6.60 5.39
C CYS A 165 -25.80 -7.99 5.43
N GLY A 166 -26.55 -8.31 6.50
CA GLY A 166 -27.23 -9.60 6.68
C GLY A 166 -26.31 -10.81 6.94
N GLY A 167 -25.00 -10.59 7.07
CA GLY A 167 -23.98 -11.64 7.11
C GLY A 167 -22.66 -11.16 6.53
N GLY A 168 -21.72 -12.07 6.34
CA GLY A 168 -20.39 -11.80 5.79
C GLY A 168 -19.35 -11.50 6.86
N LEU A 169 -18.14 -12.03 6.66
CA LEU A 169 -16.93 -11.57 7.33
C LEU A 169 -16.59 -10.15 6.89
N ARG A 170 -16.06 -9.36 7.83
CA ARG A 170 -15.33 -8.12 7.54
C ARG A 170 -13.96 -8.46 6.95
N TRP A 171 -13.33 -7.49 6.30
CA TRP A 171 -11.95 -7.63 5.85
C TRP A 171 -11.04 -7.88 7.08
N GLN A 172 -10.93 -6.89 7.95
CA GLN A 172 -10.10 -6.97 9.16
C GLN A 172 -10.68 -7.88 10.25
N VAL A 173 -9.81 -8.48 11.07
CA VAL A 173 -10.17 -9.29 12.25
C VAL A 173 -10.47 -8.42 13.46
N PHE A 174 -9.78 -7.28 13.59
CA PHE A 174 -9.85 -6.39 14.75
C PHE A 174 -10.50 -5.04 14.40
N SER A 175 -11.37 -4.55 15.27
CA SER A 175 -12.16 -3.32 15.04
C SER A 175 -11.36 -2.01 15.09
N THR A 176 -10.10 -2.09 15.49
CA THR A 176 -9.12 -0.99 15.48
C THR A 176 -8.44 -0.80 14.13
N ASN A 177 -8.55 -1.76 13.21
CA ASN A 177 -7.75 -1.78 11.99
C ASN A 177 -8.46 -1.07 10.84
N ASN A 178 -7.69 -0.35 10.03
CA ASN A 178 -8.20 0.31 8.82
C ASN A 178 -8.79 -0.74 7.87
N GLY A 179 -10.02 -0.51 7.40
CA GLY A 179 -10.76 -1.49 6.61
C GLY A 179 -11.72 -2.39 7.41
N TRP A 180 -11.81 -2.26 8.74
CA TRP A 180 -12.86 -2.95 9.54
C TRP A 180 -14.29 -2.67 9.05
N THR A 181 -14.55 -1.49 8.50
CA THR A 181 -15.85 -1.13 7.91
C THR A 181 -16.15 -1.82 6.58
N TYR A 182 -15.21 -2.54 5.97
CA TYR A 182 -15.34 -3.17 4.66
C TYR A 182 -15.62 -4.69 4.77
N LYS A 183 -16.41 -5.25 3.86
CA LYS A 183 -16.55 -6.71 3.65
C LYS A 183 -16.09 -7.03 2.24
N ASN A 184 -14.96 -7.73 2.10
CA ASN A 184 -14.34 -8.04 0.81
C ASN A 184 -14.55 -9.50 0.37
N SER A 185 -14.44 -9.73 -0.93
CA SER A 185 -14.63 -11.05 -1.56
C SER A 185 -13.50 -12.02 -1.22
N VAL A 186 -12.27 -11.56 -0.98
CA VAL A 186 -11.15 -12.43 -0.61
C VAL A 186 -11.33 -13.02 0.80
N SER A 187 -11.76 -12.25 1.80
CA SER A 187 -12.02 -12.80 3.16
C SER A 187 -13.16 -13.81 3.18
N ASN A 188 -14.26 -13.49 2.48
CA ASN A 188 -15.43 -14.36 2.44
C ASN A 188 -15.19 -15.58 1.55
N GLY A 189 -14.56 -15.39 0.39
CA GLY A 189 -14.10 -16.47 -0.50
C GLY A 189 -13.09 -17.39 0.18
N GLY A 190 -12.18 -16.86 1.00
CA GLY A 190 -11.22 -17.65 1.74
C GLY A 190 -11.88 -18.55 2.77
N PHE A 191 -12.81 -18.00 3.56
CA PHE A 191 -13.62 -18.78 4.49
C PHE A 191 -14.51 -19.81 3.76
N PHE A 192 -15.04 -19.49 2.58
CA PHE A 192 -15.76 -20.42 1.70
C PHE A 192 -14.87 -21.56 1.17
N GLN A 193 -13.66 -21.27 0.70
CA GLN A 193 -12.72 -22.29 0.22
C GLN A 193 -12.26 -23.20 1.37
N MET A 194 -11.97 -22.64 2.55
CA MET A 194 -11.68 -23.40 3.77
C MET A 194 -12.84 -24.33 4.12
N ALA A 195 -14.08 -23.83 4.11
CA ALA A 195 -15.29 -24.62 4.34
C ALA A 195 -15.42 -25.79 3.34
N ALA A 196 -15.27 -25.51 2.05
CA ALA A 196 -15.36 -26.49 0.98
C ALA A 196 -14.29 -27.61 1.09
N ARG A 197 -13.05 -27.23 1.39
CA ARG A 197 -11.91 -28.15 1.54
C ARG A 197 -12.07 -29.03 2.79
N LEU A 198 -12.44 -28.44 3.93
CA LEU A 198 -12.72 -29.18 5.16
C LEU A 198 -13.94 -30.10 5.00
N ALA A 199 -14.98 -29.72 4.26
CA ALA A 199 -16.12 -30.60 3.95
C ALA A 199 -15.66 -31.85 3.18
N ARG A 200 -14.90 -31.69 2.09
CA ARG A 200 -14.37 -32.81 1.29
C ARG A 200 -13.44 -33.72 2.11
N PHE A 201 -12.49 -33.13 2.83
CA PHE A 201 -11.47 -33.87 3.58
C PHE A 201 -12.04 -34.61 4.80
N THR A 202 -13.01 -34.03 5.51
CA THR A 202 -13.52 -34.63 6.76
C THR A 202 -14.83 -35.39 6.62
N GLY A 203 -15.59 -35.17 5.54
CA GLY A 203 -16.96 -35.68 5.39
C GLY A 203 -17.99 -35.00 6.31
N ASN A 204 -17.61 -33.95 7.05
CA ASN A 204 -18.50 -33.27 7.98
C ASN A 204 -19.35 -32.21 7.27
N SER A 205 -20.67 -32.43 7.22
CA SER A 205 -21.63 -31.51 6.60
C SER A 205 -21.66 -30.12 7.24
N THR A 206 -21.22 -29.94 8.48
CA THR A 206 -21.18 -28.60 9.12
C THR A 206 -20.35 -27.61 8.31
N TYR A 207 -19.26 -28.06 7.65
CA TYR A 207 -18.47 -27.21 6.77
C TYR A 207 -19.17 -26.95 5.43
N TYR A 208 -19.94 -27.92 4.92
CA TYR A 208 -20.79 -27.75 3.73
C TYR A 208 -21.90 -26.71 3.98
N ASP A 209 -22.59 -26.78 5.12
CA ASP A 209 -23.63 -25.84 5.54
C ASP A 209 -23.09 -24.39 5.67
N TRP A 210 -21.83 -24.24 6.07
CA TRP A 210 -21.12 -22.96 6.05
C TRP A 210 -20.78 -22.52 4.63
N ALA A 211 -20.29 -23.41 3.77
CA ALA A 211 -19.96 -23.09 2.39
C ALA A 211 -21.19 -22.61 1.59
N GLU A 212 -22.35 -23.26 1.75
CA GLU A 212 -23.62 -22.77 1.18
C GLU A 212 -24.00 -21.39 1.72
N ARG A 213 -23.95 -21.20 3.05
CA ARG A 213 -24.25 -19.89 3.68
C ARG A 213 -23.39 -18.76 3.15
N ILE A 214 -22.09 -19.00 2.95
CA ILE A 214 -21.17 -17.97 2.47
C ILE A 214 -21.42 -17.68 1.00
N TRP A 215 -21.59 -18.72 0.17
CA TRP A 215 -21.94 -18.54 -1.24
C TRP A 215 -23.23 -17.71 -1.39
N ASP A 216 -24.31 -18.15 -0.75
CA ASP A 216 -25.62 -17.51 -0.86
C ASP A 216 -25.61 -16.07 -0.30
N TRP A 217 -24.75 -15.76 0.69
CA TRP A 217 -24.52 -14.38 1.13
C TRP A 217 -23.75 -13.54 0.10
N THR A 218 -22.67 -14.09 -0.50
CA THR A 218 -21.87 -13.35 -1.49
C THR A 218 -22.65 -13.01 -2.76
N THR A 219 -23.55 -13.90 -3.20
CA THR A 219 -24.47 -13.62 -4.31
C THR A 219 -25.59 -12.68 -3.90
N ALA A 220 -26.22 -12.85 -2.73
CA ALA A 220 -27.28 -11.95 -2.26
C ALA A 220 -26.79 -10.51 -1.99
N THR A 221 -25.51 -10.33 -1.69
CA THR A 221 -24.85 -9.01 -1.51
C THR A 221 -24.38 -8.42 -2.85
N GLY A 222 -24.46 -9.16 -3.96
CA GLY A 222 -23.98 -8.71 -5.27
C GLY A 222 -22.46 -8.67 -5.42
N LEU A 223 -21.70 -9.29 -4.50
CA LEU A 223 -20.25 -9.48 -4.65
C LEU A 223 -19.93 -10.49 -5.75
N ILE A 224 -20.81 -11.48 -5.95
CA ILE A 224 -20.89 -12.33 -7.15
C ILE A 224 -22.21 -11.99 -7.84
N ASP A 225 -22.17 -11.51 -9.09
CA ASP A 225 -23.40 -11.16 -9.83
C ASP A 225 -23.98 -12.30 -10.68
N GLU A 226 -25.12 -12.04 -11.34
CA GLU A 226 -25.81 -13.01 -12.21
C GLU A 226 -24.97 -13.47 -13.42
N SER A 227 -23.87 -12.78 -13.73
CA SER A 227 -22.89 -13.16 -14.77
C SER A 227 -21.62 -13.78 -14.17
N TYR A 228 -21.63 -14.16 -12.89
CA TYR A 228 -20.50 -14.73 -12.15
C TYR A 228 -19.26 -13.82 -12.06
N ARG A 229 -19.41 -12.50 -12.30
CA ARG A 229 -18.33 -11.54 -12.03
C ARG A 229 -18.16 -11.40 -10.53
N ILE A 230 -16.91 -11.46 -10.06
CA ILE A 230 -16.58 -11.33 -8.65
C ILE A 230 -15.89 -9.99 -8.41
N TYR A 231 -16.63 -9.09 -7.78
CA TYR A 231 -16.19 -7.75 -7.42
C TYR A 231 -15.41 -7.75 -6.10
N ASP A 232 -14.77 -6.64 -5.77
CA ASP A 232 -13.79 -6.56 -4.68
C ASP A 232 -14.43 -6.62 -3.28
N GLY A 233 -15.52 -5.89 -3.05
CA GLY A 233 -16.17 -5.80 -1.75
C GLY A 233 -17.23 -4.70 -1.66
N ALA A 234 -17.76 -4.47 -0.46
CA ALA A 234 -18.72 -3.41 -0.16
C ALA A 234 -18.54 -2.88 1.27
N SER A 235 -18.98 -1.65 1.55
CA SER A 235 -18.88 -1.08 2.90
C SER A 235 -20.06 -1.50 3.79
N THR A 236 -19.84 -1.50 5.10
CA THR A 236 -20.88 -1.72 6.12
C THR A 236 -21.57 -0.43 6.54
N THR A 237 -21.05 0.74 6.14
CA THR A 237 -21.60 2.06 6.48
C THR A 237 -22.91 2.37 5.77
N ASP A 238 -23.05 1.90 4.53
CA ASP A 238 -24.25 1.91 3.69
C ASP A 238 -25.02 0.58 3.76
N ASN A 239 -24.57 -0.38 4.58
CA ASN A 239 -25.08 -1.76 4.65
C ASN A 239 -24.96 -2.53 3.32
N CYS A 240 -23.81 -2.42 2.67
CA CYS A 240 -23.44 -3.11 1.42
C CYS A 240 -24.47 -2.88 0.29
N GLN A 241 -24.87 -1.64 0.07
CA GLN A 241 -25.67 -1.23 -1.10
C GLN A 241 -24.77 -0.98 -2.31
N GLU A 242 -23.62 -0.34 -2.11
CA GLU A 242 -22.68 0.02 -3.17
C GLU A 242 -21.48 -0.96 -3.19
N VAL A 243 -21.38 -1.75 -4.27
CA VAL A 243 -20.32 -2.75 -4.48
C VAL A 243 -19.17 -2.14 -5.29
N GLN A 244 -17.94 -2.29 -4.80
CA GLN A 244 -16.73 -1.85 -5.50
C GLN A 244 -16.42 -2.77 -6.67
N GLN A 245 -16.80 -2.37 -7.89
CA GLN A 245 -16.74 -3.18 -9.12
C GLN A 245 -15.33 -3.45 -9.68
N LEU A 246 -14.27 -3.30 -8.87
CA LEU A 246 -12.94 -3.80 -9.23
C LEU A 246 -12.96 -5.33 -9.24
N GLN A 247 -12.30 -5.93 -10.24
CA GLN A 247 -12.16 -7.37 -10.38
C GLN A 247 -10.67 -7.71 -10.36
N TRP A 248 -10.29 -8.69 -9.56
CA TRP A 248 -8.90 -9.11 -9.33
C TRP A 248 -8.78 -10.62 -9.57
N THR A 249 -7.70 -11.09 -10.20
CA THR A 249 -7.56 -12.51 -10.61
C THR A 249 -7.72 -13.50 -9.44
N TYR A 250 -7.20 -13.17 -8.25
CA TYR A 250 -7.23 -14.04 -7.07
C TYR A 250 -8.65 -14.34 -6.53
N ASN A 251 -9.59 -13.41 -6.66
CA ASN A 251 -10.95 -13.54 -6.13
C ASN A 251 -11.69 -14.74 -6.74
N PRO A 252 -11.93 -14.79 -8.07
CA PRO A 252 -12.58 -15.94 -8.68
C PRO A 252 -11.71 -17.20 -8.64
N GLY A 253 -10.38 -17.11 -8.57
CA GLY A 253 -9.54 -18.29 -8.30
C GLY A 253 -9.95 -19.00 -7.00
N ILE A 254 -10.07 -18.24 -5.91
CA ILE A 254 -10.49 -18.76 -4.60
C ILE A 254 -11.89 -19.39 -4.66
N PHE A 255 -12.86 -18.74 -5.30
CA PHE A 255 -14.22 -19.27 -5.45
C PHE A 255 -14.31 -20.47 -6.41
N ILE A 256 -13.52 -20.51 -7.49
CA ILE A 256 -13.46 -21.64 -8.43
C ILE A 256 -13.03 -22.91 -7.70
N TYR A 257 -11.94 -22.87 -6.92
CA TYR A 257 -11.48 -24.09 -6.22
C TYR A 257 -12.43 -24.52 -5.11
N GLY A 258 -13.00 -23.58 -4.34
CA GLY A 258 -14.04 -23.92 -3.35
C GLY A 258 -15.28 -24.56 -4.01
N THR A 259 -15.73 -24.01 -5.14
CA THR A 259 -16.86 -24.52 -5.91
C THR A 259 -16.57 -25.91 -6.51
N ALA A 260 -15.35 -26.13 -7.00
CA ALA A 260 -14.91 -27.43 -7.53
C ALA A 260 -14.80 -28.50 -6.43
N MET A 261 -14.34 -28.13 -5.23
CA MET A 261 -14.36 -29.02 -4.06
C MET A 261 -15.79 -29.41 -3.65
N LEU A 262 -16.76 -28.48 -3.74
CA LEU A 262 -18.16 -28.76 -3.42
C LEU A 262 -18.86 -29.58 -4.51
N TYR A 263 -18.54 -29.37 -5.79
CA TYR A 263 -18.94 -30.25 -6.89
C TYR A 263 -18.46 -31.69 -6.65
N ASN A 264 -17.20 -31.86 -6.24
CA ASN A 264 -16.62 -33.17 -5.92
C ASN A 264 -17.28 -33.82 -4.70
N TYR A 265 -17.37 -33.10 -3.58
CA TYR A 265 -18.00 -33.56 -2.34
C TYR A 265 -19.49 -33.93 -2.51
N THR A 266 -20.23 -33.20 -3.34
CA THR A 266 -21.64 -33.50 -3.66
C THR A 266 -21.80 -34.55 -4.78
N ASN A 267 -20.72 -35.20 -5.20
CA ASN A 267 -20.70 -36.23 -6.24
C ASN A 267 -21.34 -35.75 -7.57
N GLY A 268 -20.94 -34.57 -8.02
CA GLY A 268 -21.36 -34.00 -9.30
C GLY A 268 -22.71 -33.27 -9.26
N SER A 269 -23.01 -32.50 -8.21
CA SER A 269 -24.23 -31.69 -8.16
C SER A 269 -24.26 -30.63 -9.26
N SER A 270 -25.33 -30.62 -10.07
CA SER A 270 -25.53 -29.65 -11.15
C SER A 270 -25.65 -28.20 -10.68
N VAL A 271 -25.93 -27.95 -9.39
CA VAL A 271 -25.89 -26.61 -8.79
C VAL A 271 -24.45 -26.11 -8.74
N TRP A 272 -23.53 -26.93 -8.24
CA TRP A 272 -22.11 -26.59 -8.16
C TRP A 272 -21.42 -26.66 -9.54
N GLU A 273 -21.89 -27.53 -10.44
CA GLU A 273 -21.45 -27.58 -11.85
C GLU A 273 -21.80 -26.29 -12.59
N THR A 274 -23.04 -25.80 -12.47
CA THR A 274 -23.46 -24.53 -13.08
C THR A 274 -22.66 -23.35 -12.51
N ARG A 275 -22.48 -23.30 -11.17
CA ARG A 275 -21.68 -22.27 -10.48
C ARG A 275 -20.22 -22.29 -10.94
N LEU A 276 -19.61 -23.47 -11.05
CA LEU A 276 -18.21 -23.63 -11.47
C LEU A 276 -17.98 -23.20 -12.92
N THR A 277 -18.88 -23.62 -13.80
CA THR A 277 -18.78 -23.37 -15.24
C THR A 277 -18.90 -21.87 -15.54
N GLY A 278 -19.88 -21.19 -14.94
CA GLY A 278 -20.05 -19.74 -15.10
C GLY A 278 -18.86 -18.93 -14.56
N LEU A 279 -18.26 -19.33 -13.43
CA LEU A 279 -17.04 -18.71 -12.92
C LEU A 279 -15.85 -18.84 -13.87
N ILE A 280 -15.67 -20.01 -14.49
CA ILE A 280 -14.58 -20.26 -15.45
C ILE A 280 -14.81 -19.47 -16.75
N GLU A 281 -16.03 -19.48 -17.28
CA GLU A 281 -16.41 -18.71 -18.48
C GLU A 281 -16.23 -17.20 -18.29
N GLN A 282 -16.53 -16.68 -17.08
CA GLN A 282 -16.33 -15.26 -16.78
C GLN A 282 -14.85 -14.93 -16.52
N VAL A 283 -14.06 -15.85 -15.96
CA VAL A 283 -12.62 -15.68 -15.77
C VAL A 283 -11.87 -15.59 -17.10
N ASP A 284 -12.21 -16.44 -18.07
CA ASP A 284 -11.69 -16.40 -19.45
C ASP A 284 -11.90 -15.00 -20.06
N GLN A 285 -13.16 -14.55 -20.09
CA GLN A 285 -13.55 -13.23 -20.59
C GLN A 285 -12.87 -12.05 -19.88
N THR A 286 -12.70 -12.10 -18.55
CA THR A 286 -12.17 -10.97 -17.78
C THR A 286 -10.65 -10.89 -17.75
N PHE A 287 -9.95 -12.03 -17.71
CA PHE A 287 -8.51 -12.09 -17.38
C PHE A 287 -7.61 -12.75 -18.43
N PHE A 288 -8.19 -13.46 -19.42
CA PHE A 288 -7.43 -14.09 -20.53
C PHE A 288 -7.78 -13.48 -21.90
N GLN A 289 -8.75 -12.58 -21.95
CA GLN A 289 -9.16 -11.81 -23.13
C GLN A 289 -9.09 -10.28 -22.88
N ALA A 290 -8.32 -9.86 -21.87
CA ALA A 290 -8.29 -8.49 -21.36
C ALA A 290 -7.64 -7.46 -22.32
N GLU A 291 -6.68 -7.88 -23.15
CA GLU A 291 -5.93 -7.03 -24.09
C GLU A 291 -5.85 -7.70 -25.48
N ASP A 292 -5.94 -6.91 -26.55
CA ASP A 292 -5.90 -7.38 -27.95
C ASP A 292 -4.63 -8.18 -28.31
N ASN A 293 -3.53 -8.00 -27.56
CA ASN A 293 -2.26 -8.71 -27.74
C ASN A 293 -1.97 -9.77 -26.67
N ALA A 294 -2.89 -10.01 -25.72
CA ALA A 294 -2.73 -10.97 -24.61
C ALA A 294 -3.68 -12.17 -24.70
N THR A 295 -4.10 -12.56 -25.92
CA THR A 295 -5.07 -13.65 -26.11
C THR A 295 -4.62 -14.96 -25.45
N ASN A 296 -5.45 -15.49 -24.55
CA ASN A 296 -5.20 -16.67 -23.70
C ASN A 296 -4.03 -16.51 -22.70
N VAL A 297 -3.55 -15.29 -22.46
CA VAL A 297 -2.51 -14.98 -21.47
C VAL A 297 -3.16 -14.26 -20.27
N MET A 298 -2.86 -14.73 -19.06
CA MET A 298 -3.40 -14.13 -17.84
C MET A 298 -2.85 -12.73 -17.57
N VAL A 299 -3.75 -11.75 -17.43
CA VAL A 299 -3.49 -10.34 -17.15
C VAL A 299 -4.25 -9.92 -15.89
N GLU A 300 -3.62 -9.17 -14.98
CA GLU A 300 -4.34 -8.56 -13.86
C GLU A 300 -5.08 -7.29 -14.32
N ALA A 301 -6.25 -7.49 -14.93
CA ALA A 301 -6.97 -6.51 -15.74
C ALA A 301 -7.22 -5.15 -15.06
N ALA A 302 -7.37 -5.11 -13.73
CA ALA A 302 -7.60 -3.87 -12.99
C ALA A 302 -6.35 -2.97 -12.85
N CYS A 303 -5.13 -3.48 -13.06
CA CYS A 303 -3.90 -2.70 -12.83
C CYS A 303 -2.75 -2.94 -13.83
N GLU A 304 -2.66 -4.13 -14.44
CA GLU A 304 -1.54 -4.51 -15.31
C GLU A 304 -1.51 -3.73 -16.64
N PRO A 305 -2.63 -3.50 -17.35
CA PRO A 305 -2.67 -2.61 -18.52
C PRO A 305 -2.12 -1.22 -18.20
N TYR A 306 -2.53 -0.66 -17.05
CA TYR A 306 -2.24 0.71 -16.62
C TYR A 306 -0.88 0.88 -15.93
N GLY A 307 -0.18 -0.21 -15.61
CA GLY A 307 1.08 -0.17 -14.85
C GLY A 307 0.90 0.34 -13.41
N THR A 308 -0.27 0.14 -12.81
CA THR A 308 -0.64 0.73 -11.51
C THR A 308 -0.55 -0.22 -10.32
N CYS A 309 -0.26 -1.51 -10.56
CA CYS A 309 -0.27 -2.59 -9.58
C CYS A 309 0.65 -2.33 -8.38
N ASN A 310 0.29 -2.90 -7.22
CA ASN A 310 1.10 -2.92 -6.01
C ASN A 310 1.69 -4.31 -5.73
N ASN A 311 2.43 -4.44 -4.61
CA ASN A 311 3.06 -5.68 -4.16
C ASN A 311 2.09 -6.86 -4.12
N ASP A 312 0.93 -6.68 -3.48
CA ASP A 312 -0.13 -7.69 -3.39
C ASP A 312 -0.54 -8.17 -4.79
N GLN A 313 -0.85 -7.21 -5.68
CA GLN A 313 -1.39 -7.44 -7.01
C GLN A 313 -0.42 -8.12 -7.98
N PHE A 314 0.91 -7.96 -7.79
CA PHE A 314 1.90 -8.75 -8.55
C PHE A 314 1.79 -10.25 -8.28
N SER A 315 1.29 -10.65 -7.11
CA SER A 315 1.14 -12.07 -6.72
C SER A 315 -0.21 -12.70 -7.10
N PHE A 316 -1.23 -11.90 -7.46
CA PHE A 316 -2.60 -12.41 -7.61
C PHE A 316 -2.75 -13.46 -8.73
N LYS A 317 -2.00 -13.31 -9.83
CA LYS A 317 -1.98 -14.26 -10.95
C LYS A 317 -1.54 -15.66 -10.52
N ALA A 318 -0.62 -15.75 -9.55
CA ALA A 318 -0.19 -17.00 -8.94
C ALA A 318 -1.37 -17.83 -8.40
N TYR A 319 -2.30 -17.16 -7.70
CA TYR A 319 -3.40 -17.83 -7.01
C TYR A 319 -4.49 -18.26 -7.98
N LEU A 320 -4.78 -17.46 -9.01
CA LEU A 320 -5.67 -17.88 -10.08
C LEU A 320 -5.11 -19.11 -10.80
N ALA A 321 -3.81 -19.14 -11.13
CA ALA A 321 -3.17 -20.30 -11.74
C ALA A 321 -3.24 -21.55 -10.84
N ARG A 322 -2.80 -21.43 -9.57
CA ARG A 322 -2.83 -22.50 -8.57
C ARG A 322 -4.22 -23.10 -8.38
N PHE A 323 -5.25 -22.26 -8.25
CA PHE A 323 -6.61 -22.71 -7.98
C PHE A 323 -7.35 -23.24 -9.22
N LEU A 324 -7.07 -22.69 -10.42
CA LEU A 324 -7.51 -23.28 -11.68
C LEU A 324 -6.93 -24.68 -11.89
N ALA A 325 -5.63 -24.87 -11.61
CA ALA A 325 -4.97 -26.17 -11.72
C ALA A 325 -5.65 -27.23 -10.84
N LYS A 326 -5.83 -26.94 -9.55
CA LYS A 326 -6.46 -27.87 -8.60
C LYS A 326 -7.93 -28.13 -8.91
N ALA A 327 -8.66 -27.18 -9.50
CA ALA A 327 -10.02 -27.41 -9.99
C ALA A 327 -10.08 -28.50 -11.08
N MET A 328 -9.07 -28.62 -11.96
CA MET A 328 -8.99 -29.69 -12.97
C MET A 328 -8.77 -31.10 -12.39
N VAL A 329 -8.40 -31.21 -11.11
CA VAL A 329 -8.25 -32.50 -10.41
C VAL A 329 -9.59 -32.96 -9.84
N VAL A 330 -10.29 -32.06 -9.12
CA VAL A 330 -11.52 -32.42 -8.39
C VAL A 330 -12.79 -32.27 -9.23
N ALA A 331 -12.75 -31.49 -10.31
CA ALA A 331 -13.81 -31.36 -11.31
C ALA A 331 -13.24 -31.56 -12.75
N PRO A 332 -12.86 -32.78 -13.15
CA PRO A 332 -12.07 -33.01 -14.38
C PRO A 332 -12.70 -32.54 -15.69
N TYR A 333 -14.01 -32.32 -15.75
CA TYR A 333 -14.69 -31.81 -16.95
C TYR A 333 -14.22 -30.40 -17.33
N THR A 334 -13.78 -29.60 -16.36
CA THR A 334 -13.29 -28.22 -16.53
C THR A 334 -11.99 -28.12 -17.34
N ARG A 335 -11.22 -29.21 -17.39
CA ARG A 335 -9.87 -29.28 -17.98
C ARG A 335 -9.78 -28.78 -19.42
N THR A 336 -10.80 -29.06 -20.24
CA THR A 336 -10.85 -28.64 -21.65
C THR A 336 -10.87 -27.12 -21.81
N ALA A 337 -11.44 -26.39 -20.83
CA ALA A 337 -11.42 -24.93 -20.81
C ALA A 337 -10.17 -24.38 -20.11
N ILE A 338 -9.77 -24.98 -18.98
CA ILE A 338 -8.70 -24.45 -18.12
C ILE A 338 -7.29 -24.69 -18.69
N LEU A 339 -6.98 -25.90 -19.14
CA LEU A 339 -5.60 -26.28 -19.49
C LEU A 339 -4.99 -25.42 -20.62
N PRO A 340 -5.71 -25.04 -21.70
CA PRO A 340 -5.15 -24.15 -22.72
C PRO A 340 -4.75 -22.78 -22.17
N LEU A 341 -5.57 -22.20 -21.29
CA LEU A 341 -5.34 -20.88 -20.68
C LEU A 341 -4.08 -20.87 -19.80
N LEU A 342 -3.91 -21.92 -18.97
CA LEU A 342 -2.70 -22.10 -18.16
C LEU A 342 -1.46 -22.35 -19.05
N THR A 343 -1.61 -23.15 -20.10
CA THR A 343 -0.51 -23.50 -21.03
C THR A 343 0.03 -22.27 -21.75
N THR A 344 -0.85 -21.43 -22.33
CA THR A 344 -0.44 -20.20 -23.01
C THR A 344 0.09 -19.15 -22.03
N SER A 345 -0.46 -19.07 -20.82
CA SER A 345 0.06 -18.17 -19.77
C SER A 345 1.44 -18.58 -19.26
N ALA A 346 1.73 -19.88 -19.10
CA ALA A 346 3.06 -20.38 -18.73
C ALA A 346 4.11 -20.08 -19.81
N GLN A 347 3.76 -20.23 -21.09
CA GLN A 347 4.62 -19.80 -22.21
C GLN A 347 4.84 -18.29 -22.26
N GLY A 348 3.90 -17.49 -21.75
CA GLY A 348 4.05 -16.04 -21.59
C GLY A 348 4.98 -15.69 -20.43
N ALA A 349 4.77 -16.31 -19.26
CA ALA A 349 5.62 -16.14 -18.09
C ALA A 349 7.09 -16.51 -18.39
N ALA A 350 7.34 -17.68 -18.98
CA ALA A 350 8.71 -18.11 -19.29
C ALA A 350 9.47 -17.13 -20.21
N LYS A 351 8.79 -16.45 -21.14
CA LYS A 351 9.39 -15.37 -21.96
C LYS A 351 9.68 -14.12 -21.14
N SER A 352 8.80 -13.74 -20.22
CA SER A 352 9.03 -12.61 -19.31
C SER A 352 10.15 -12.90 -18.30
N CYS A 353 10.46 -14.17 -18.03
CA CYS A 353 11.64 -14.63 -17.29
C CYS A 353 12.93 -14.53 -18.13
N SER A 354 13.29 -13.29 -18.49
CA SER A 354 14.48 -12.94 -19.29
C SER A 354 15.27 -11.76 -18.70
N GLY A 355 15.19 -11.57 -17.38
CA GLY A 355 15.83 -10.47 -16.66
C GLY A 355 17.36 -10.37 -16.83
N PRO A 356 17.93 -9.14 -16.82
CA PRO A 356 19.25 -8.82 -17.38
C PRO A 356 20.47 -9.32 -16.57
N SER A 357 20.28 -9.97 -15.43
CA SER A 357 21.34 -10.42 -14.52
C SER A 357 21.58 -11.93 -14.50
N ASP A 358 20.56 -12.73 -14.81
CA ASP A 358 20.54 -14.17 -14.51
C ASP A 358 19.75 -15.03 -15.50
N GLY A 359 18.84 -14.45 -16.30
CA GLY A 359 17.98 -15.20 -17.22
C GLY A 359 16.89 -16.03 -16.53
N VAL A 360 16.58 -15.72 -15.26
CA VAL A 360 15.50 -16.38 -14.49
C VAL A 360 14.52 -15.39 -13.89
N THR A 361 14.97 -14.17 -13.53
CA THR A 361 14.13 -13.09 -12.99
C THR A 361 12.95 -12.79 -13.90
N CYS A 362 11.72 -12.99 -13.40
CA CYS A 362 10.48 -12.81 -14.16
C CYS A 362 9.86 -11.41 -14.09
N GLY A 363 9.27 -10.97 -15.20
CA GLY A 363 8.47 -9.74 -15.30
C GLY A 363 6.97 -9.96 -15.07
N GLN A 364 6.23 -8.88 -14.80
CA GLN A 364 4.78 -8.94 -14.59
C GLN A 364 4.01 -9.29 -15.87
N LYS A 365 4.35 -8.64 -16.99
CA LYS A 365 3.61 -8.77 -18.26
C LYS A 365 4.05 -9.99 -19.05
N TRP A 366 3.13 -10.94 -19.19
CA TRP A 366 3.36 -12.23 -19.86
C TRP A 366 3.02 -12.20 -21.37
N TYR A 367 2.51 -11.07 -21.84
CA TYR A 367 2.15 -10.80 -23.24
C TYR A 367 3.17 -9.88 -23.94
N THR A 368 4.33 -9.68 -23.31
CA THR A 368 5.49 -8.94 -23.82
C THR A 368 6.79 -9.68 -23.47
N GLU A 369 7.93 -9.18 -23.95
CA GLU A 369 9.24 -9.48 -23.36
C GLU A 369 9.32 -8.92 -21.92
N PHE A 370 10.41 -9.21 -21.19
CA PHE A 370 10.65 -8.70 -19.83
C PHE A 370 10.42 -7.18 -19.72
N ASP A 371 9.49 -6.79 -18.85
CA ASP A 371 8.99 -5.42 -18.68
C ASP A 371 9.79 -4.57 -17.69
N GLY A 372 10.81 -5.15 -17.04
CA GLY A 372 11.60 -4.49 -16.00
C GLY A 372 10.95 -4.46 -14.62
N ASN A 373 9.78 -5.08 -14.44
CA ASN A 373 9.02 -5.05 -13.18
C ASN A 373 8.98 -6.45 -12.53
N TYR A 374 9.86 -6.68 -11.56
CA TYR A 374 10.15 -7.98 -10.94
C TYR A 374 10.11 -7.92 -9.41
N GLY A 375 9.94 -9.08 -8.78
CA GLY A 375 9.79 -9.22 -7.34
C GLY A 375 9.19 -10.57 -6.95
N ILE A 376 8.88 -10.76 -5.67
CA ILE A 376 8.37 -12.04 -5.14
C ILE A 376 7.03 -12.40 -5.76
N GLY A 377 6.09 -11.45 -5.89
CA GLY A 377 4.79 -11.70 -6.52
C GLY A 377 4.89 -12.17 -7.98
N GLN A 378 5.79 -11.57 -8.77
CA GLN A 378 6.03 -11.94 -10.16
C GLN A 378 6.68 -13.33 -10.28
N GLU A 379 7.70 -13.60 -9.47
CA GLU A 379 8.43 -14.87 -9.45
C GLU A 379 7.52 -16.01 -8.95
N LEU A 380 6.70 -15.76 -7.93
CA LEU A 380 5.66 -16.68 -7.46
C LEU A 380 4.58 -16.92 -8.51
N SER A 381 4.15 -15.87 -9.23
CA SER A 381 3.16 -16.01 -10.32
C SER A 381 3.69 -16.83 -11.48
N ALA A 382 4.97 -16.66 -11.84
CA ALA A 382 5.64 -17.46 -12.86
C ALA A 382 5.82 -18.93 -12.41
N LEU A 383 6.23 -19.15 -11.16
CA LEU A 383 6.32 -20.48 -10.55
C LEU A 383 4.97 -21.20 -10.62
N GLU A 384 3.90 -20.59 -10.13
CA GLU A 384 2.57 -21.21 -10.08
C GLU A 384 2.04 -21.58 -11.45
N VAL A 385 2.10 -20.67 -12.43
CA VAL A 385 1.56 -20.94 -13.76
C VAL A 385 2.38 -22.00 -14.51
N THR A 386 3.69 -22.09 -14.24
CA THR A 386 4.55 -23.15 -14.80
C THR A 386 4.28 -24.49 -14.13
N GLN A 387 4.30 -24.56 -12.79
CA GLN A 387 4.12 -25.82 -12.05
C GLN A 387 2.69 -26.35 -12.14
N ALA A 388 1.69 -25.49 -12.40
CA ALA A 388 0.31 -25.89 -12.69
C ALA A 388 0.18 -26.89 -13.85
N LEU A 389 1.15 -26.95 -14.77
CA LEU A 389 1.18 -27.93 -15.87
C LEU A 389 1.62 -29.34 -15.42
N LEU A 390 2.21 -29.48 -14.22
CA LEU A 390 2.57 -30.76 -13.58
C LEU A 390 1.49 -31.31 -12.64
N ILE A 391 0.29 -30.70 -12.61
CA ILE A 391 -0.78 -31.04 -11.65
C ILE A 391 -1.22 -32.53 -11.71
N ASP A 392 -1.03 -33.22 -12.84
CA ASP A 392 -1.33 -34.65 -13.00
C ASP A 392 -0.26 -35.58 -12.43
N GLU A 393 0.91 -35.05 -12.07
CA GLU A 393 1.98 -35.80 -11.37
C GLU A 393 1.85 -35.72 -9.84
N ALA A 394 0.97 -34.85 -9.34
CA ALA A 394 0.70 -34.68 -7.92
C ALA A 394 0.14 -35.97 -7.27
N PRO A 395 0.42 -36.22 -5.98
CA PRO A 395 -0.37 -37.15 -5.18
C PRO A 395 -1.86 -36.82 -5.27
N GLY A 396 -2.70 -37.87 -5.34
CA GLY A 396 -4.15 -37.69 -5.31
C GLY A 396 -4.58 -36.98 -4.03
N LEU A 397 -5.31 -35.86 -4.16
CA LEU A 397 -5.81 -35.05 -3.06
C LEU A 397 -6.64 -35.91 -2.09
N MET A 398 -6.12 -36.16 -0.88
CA MET A 398 -6.75 -37.02 0.12
C MET A 398 -8.18 -36.56 0.44
N ASP A 399 -9.08 -37.51 0.70
CA ASP A 399 -10.42 -37.22 1.21
C ASP A 399 -10.81 -38.05 2.44
N HIS A 400 -12.06 -37.94 2.88
CA HIS A 400 -12.62 -38.62 4.05
C HIS A 400 -12.44 -40.15 4.05
N ASN A 401 -12.16 -40.79 2.90
CA ASN A 401 -11.84 -42.21 2.81
C ASN A 401 -10.37 -42.53 3.17
N ASP A 402 -9.47 -41.57 3.02
CA ASP A 402 -8.04 -41.70 3.35
C ASP A 402 -7.74 -41.43 4.83
N VAL A 403 -8.65 -40.73 5.54
CA VAL A 403 -8.50 -40.30 6.94
C VAL A 403 -8.49 -41.49 7.91
N LYS A 404 -7.31 -42.11 8.06
CA LYS A 404 -7.03 -43.16 9.05
C LYS A 404 -6.87 -42.55 10.44
N ILE A 405 -7.99 -42.37 11.14
CA ILE A 405 -8.03 -41.90 12.53
C ILE A 405 -7.15 -42.81 13.42
N LYS A 406 -5.93 -42.34 13.73
CA LYS A 406 -5.11 -42.92 14.81
C LYS A 406 -5.86 -42.68 16.14
N PRO A 407 -6.01 -43.69 17.02
CA PRO A 407 -6.65 -43.49 18.33
C PRO A 407 -5.95 -42.38 19.12
N ALA A 408 -6.72 -41.41 19.62
CA ALA A 408 -6.17 -40.26 20.33
C ALA A 408 -5.39 -40.68 21.57
N THR A 409 -4.11 -40.31 21.64
CA THR A 409 -3.28 -40.50 22.84
C THR A 409 -3.86 -39.69 23.99
N THR A 410 -4.20 -40.36 25.10
CA THR A 410 -4.88 -39.74 26.25
C THR A 410 -3.94 -38.86 27.07
N SER A 411 -3.73 -37.63 26.59
CA SER A 411 -3.18 -36.55 27.42
C SER A 411 -4.15 -36.21 28.56
N SER A 412 -3.62 -35.86 29.73
CA SER A 412 -4.37 -35.82 30.98
C SER A 412 -5.31 -34.61 31.09
N THR A 413 -6.49 -34.84 31.67
CA THR A 413 -7.52 -33.82 31.84
C THR A 413 -7.11 -32.73 32.84
N LEU A 414 -6.89 -31.51 32.34
CA LEU A 414 -6.98 -30.29 33.14
C LEU A 414 -8.31 -29.58 32.81
N LYS A 415 -9.16 -29.40 33.83
CA LYS A 415 -10.42 -28.69 33.68
C LYS A 415 -10.19 -27.17 33.68
N PRO A 416 -10.82 -26.39 32.77
CA PRO A 416 -10.77 -24.94 32.84
C PRO A 416 -11.46 -24.47 34.14
N THR A 417 -10.68 -23.85 35.03
CA THR A 417 -11.18 -23.31 36.30
C THR A 417 -11.25 -21.80 36.21
N VAL A 418 -12.33 -21.29 35.59
CA VAL A 418 -12.61 -19.86 35.56
C VAL A 418 -12.85 -19.36 36.98
N SER A 419 -12.02 -18.42 37.43
CA SER A 419 -12.18 -17.74 38.71
C SER A 419 -12.12 -16.22 38.49
N ILE A 420 -13.28 -15.58 38.49
CA ILE A 420 -13.40 -14.12 38.37
C ILE A 420 -13.17 -13.52 39.76
N GLY A 421 -12.04 -12.83 39.93
CA GLY A 421 -11.73 -12.02 41.11
C GLY A 421 -12.02 -10.53 40.84
N PRO A 422 -12.61 -9.76 41.78
CA PRO A 422 -12.98 -8.36 41.51
C PRO A 422 -11.78 -7.41 41.46
N ALA A 423 -11.91 -6.35 40.68
CA ALA A 423 -10.98 -5.21 40.73
C ALA A 423 -11.02 -4.51 42.11
N SER A 424 -9.86 -4.09 42.61
CA SER A 424 -9.73 -3.25 43.80
C SER A 424 -8.93 -1.99 43.47
N VAL A 425 -9.61 -0.85 43.49
CA VAL A 425 -8.99 0.48 43.39
C VAL A 425 -8.96 1.11 44.78
N SER A 426 -7.78 1.58 45.19
CA SER A 426 -7.55 2.41 46.36
C SER A 426 -6.38 3.33 46.07
N GLY A 427 -6.49 4.66 46.01
CA GLY A 427 -7.68 5.52 46.10
C GLY A 427 -7.29 6.88 46.67
N ILE A 428 -8.07 7.95 46.41
CA ILE A 428 -8.02 9.21 47.18
C ILE A 428 -9.38 9.92 47.08
N THR A 429 -9.76 10.56 48.19
CA THR A 429 -11.08 11.11 48.49
C THR A 429 -11.36 12.49 47.88
N SER A 430 -12.62 12.73 47.53
CA SER A 430 -13.33 13.96 47.94
C SER A 430 -14.77 13.61 48.35
N THR A 431 -15.39 14.39 49.25
CA THR A 431 -16.57 13.96 50.02
C THR A 431 -17.73 14.96 49.98
N SER A 432 -18.96 14.44 50.15
CA SER A 432 -20.16 15.09 50.71
C SER A 432 -20.64 16.42 50.07
N ALA A 433 -21.80 16.49 49.40
CA ALA A 433 -23.19 16.44 49.92
C ALA A 433 -23.89 17.79 49.58
N THR A 434 -25.21 18.02 49.62
CA THR A 434 -26.29 17.43 50.45
C THR A 434 -27.68 17.73 49.84
N ALA A 435 -28.72 16.95 50.21
CA ALA A 435 -30.16 17.32 50.26
C ALA A 435 -30.92 17.59 48.92
N THR A 436 -32.25 17.42 48.77
CA THR A 436 -33.35 16.72 49.52
C THR A 436 -34.60 16.65 48.61
N GLY A 437 -35.50 15.67 48.79
CA GLY A 437 -36.85 15.68 48.18
C GLY A 437 -37.58 14.32 48.25
N ALA A 438 -38.92 14.29 48.35
CA ALA A 438 -39.67 13.07 48.67
C ALA A 438 -40.96 12.79 47.85
N ALA A 439 -41.25 11.49 47.77
CA ALA A 439 -42.34 10.70 47.17
C ALA A 439 -43.80 11.20 47.03
N THR A 440 -44.49 10.65 46.02
CA THR A 440 -45.91 10.18 45.98
C THR A 440 -46.07 9.14 44.83
N SER A 441 -47.10 8.27 44.74
CA SER A 441 -47.75 7.41 45.77
C SER A 441 -48.71 6.34 45.17
N MET A 442 -48.30 5.05 45.14
CA MET A 442 -49.16 3.83 45.00
C MET A 442 -49.87 3.60 43.62
N THR A 443 -50.46 2.45 43.25
CA THR A 443 -50.96 1.22 43.94
C THR A 443 -50.87 -0.09 43.11
N THR A 444 -50.54 -1.24 43.76
CA THR A 444 -51.07 -2.66 43.59
C THR A 444 -51.19 -3.35 42.21
N ALA A 445 -51.07 -4.69 42.01
CA ALA A 445 -50.82 -5.88 42.87
C ALA A 445 -50.31 -7.10 42.02
N ALA A 446 -49.99 -8.24 42.69
CA ALA A 446 -49.61 -9.56 42.11
C ALA A 446 -50.74 -10.63 42.36
N PRO A 447 -50.62 -12.00 42.25
CA PRO A 447 -49.48 -12.88 42.65
C PRO A 447 -49.27 -14.25 41.89
N SER A 448 -48.39 -15.11 42.44
CA SER A 448 -48.38 -16.62 42.43
C SER A 448 -48.09 -17.41 41.12
N SER A 449 -47.52 -18.65 41.10
CA SER A 449 -46.79 -19.47 42.13
C SER A 449 -46.21 -20.79 41.55
N THR A 450 -45.15 -21.36 42.17
CA THR A 450 -44.81 -22.83 42.28
C THR A 450 -44.57 -23.68 41.00
N SER A 451 -43.87 -24.84 40.97
CA SER A 451 -42.86 -25.52 41.82
C SER A 451 -42.33 -26.79 41.10
N THR A 452 -41.17 -27.34 41.53
CA THR A 452 -40.70 -28.75 41.27
C THR A 452 -40.49 -29.19 39.80
N GLY A 453 -39.72 -30.24 39.46
CA GLY A 453 -38.78 -31.06 40.26
C GLY A 453 -38.57 -32.47 39.68
N GLY A 454 -37.39 -32.76 39.08
CA GLY A 454 -37.00 -34.06 38.51
C GLY A 454 -37.74 -34.47 37.21
N SER A 455 -37.45 -35.61 36.55
CA SER A 455 -36.20 -36.39 36.43
C SER A 455 -36.42 -37.64 35.55
N VAL A 456 -35.51 -37.90 34.60
CA VAL A 456 -35.07 -39.25 34.13
C VAL A 456 -35.96 -40.09 33.16
N GLN A 457 -35.29 -40.55 32.08
CA GLN A 457 -35.48 -41.77 31.24
C GLN A 457 -36.54 -41.92 30.11
N SER A 458 -35.96 -42.05 28.89
CA SER A 458 -36.09 -43.20 27.95
C SER A 458 -37.26 -43.27 26.95
N GLY A 459 -36.99 -43.95 25.82
CA GLY A 459 -38.02 -44.44 24.88
C GLY A 459 -37.89 -43.98 23.42
N VAL A 460 -36.96 -44.56 22.65
CA VAL A 460 -36.97 -44.46 21.17
C VAL A 460 -37.69 -45.68 20.58
N PRO A 461 -38.58 -45.47 19.60
CA PRO A 461 -38.43 -46.22 18.35
C PRO A 461 -38.70 -45.37 17.07
N HIS A 462 -38.07 -45.76 15.96
CA HIS A 462 -38.39 -45.32 14.58
C HIS A 462 -39.84 -45.76 14.19
N MET A 463 -40.51 -45.25 13.13
CA MET A 463 -40.19 -45.54 11.72
C MET A 463 -41.21 -44.89 10.73
N ASN A 464 -40.76 -44.57 9.51
CA ASN A 464 -41.48 -44.29 8.22
C ASN A 464 -42.66 -43.28 8.17
N VAL A 465 -42.62 -42.12 7.49
CA VAL A 465 -42.40 -41.82 6.04
C VAL A 465 -43.66 -41.97 5.13
N LEU A 466 -43.88 -40.92 4.29
CA LEU A 466 -44.64 -40.79 3.01
C LEU A 466 -46.13 -40.31 2.94
N ILE A 467 -46.36 -39.39 1.97
CA ILE A 467 -47.64 -38.95 1.30
C ILE A 467 -48.63 -38.14 2.17
N GLY A 468 -49.30 -37.05 1.72
CA GLY A 468 -49.29 -36.32 0.45
C GLY A 468 -50.68 -35.70 0.11
N GLU A 469 -50.75 -34.37 -0.11
CA GLU A 469 -51.96 -33.57 -0.43
C GLU A 469 -53.07 -33.49 0.69
N GLN A 470 -54.16 -32.69 0.66
CA GLN A 470 -54.80 -31.93 -0.44
C GLN A 470 -55.78 -30.76 -0.06
N ARG A 471 -55.69 -29.62 -0.80
CA ARG A 471 -56.77 -28.65 -1.26
C ARG A 471 -57.58 -27.66 -0.36
N ARG A 472 -57.61 -26.41 -0.89
CA ARG A 472 -58.78 -25.47 -1.11
C ARG A 472 -59.30 -24.64 0.07
N LEU A 473 -59.99 -23.48 -0.10
CA LEU A 473 -60.69 -22.78 -1.22
C LEU A 473 -60.53 -21.21 -0.99
N ASN A 474 -61.08 -20.18 -1.68
CA ASN A 474 -62.06 -19.95 -2.77
C ASN A 474 -62.00 -18.49 -3.35
N ARG A 475 -62.25 -18.27 -4.66
CA ARG A 475 -62.62 -16.99 -5.37
C ARG A 475 -61.56 -15.85 -5.42
N HIS A 476 -61.44 -15.00 -6.45
CA HIS A 476 -61.97 -14.82 -7.84
C HIS A 476 -61.10 -13.68 -8.48
N LEU A 477 -60.95 -13.36 -9.77
CA LEU A 477 -61.39 -13.79 -11.13
C LEU A 477 -60.29 -13.20 -12.12
N ALA A 478 -60.29 -13.23 -13.47
CA ALA A 478 -61.31 -13.53 -14.48
C ALA A 478 -60.80 -14.33 -15.73
N ILE A 479 -60.56 -13.65 -16.87
CA ILE A 479 -60.87 -14.07 -18.26
C ILE A 479 -60.01 -13.22 -19.24
N LEU A 480 -59.46 -13.62 -20.40
CA LEU A 480 -59.20 -14.89 -21.13
C LEU A 480 -57.94 -14.64 -22.05
N ARG A 481 -57.06 -15.61 -22.40
CA ARG A 481 -57.00 -16.48 -23.63
C ARG A 481 -57.21 -15.79 -25.01
N VAL A 482 -56.59 -16.20 -26.13
CA VAL A 482 -55.83 -17.45 -26.48
C VAL A 482 -54.80 -17.25 -27.63
N SER A 483 -54.08 -18.31 -28.01
CA SER A 483 -53.05 -18.53 -29.07
C SER A 483 -53.36 -17.96 -30.50
N LYS A 484 -52.47 -17.99 -31.53
CA LYS A 484 -51.40 -18.97 -31.90
C LYS A 484 -50.51 -18.44 -33.07
N ALA A 485 -49.29 -18.99 -33.20
CA ALA A 485 -48.49 -19.18 -34.44
C ALA A 485 -48.17 -18.01 -35.44
N GLY A 486 -46.87 -17.78 -35.65
CA GLY A 486 -46.23 -17.97 -36.97
C GLY A 486 -46.10 -16.81 -37.98
N LEU A 487 -44.98 -16.88 -38.75
CA LEU A 487 -44.64 -16.18 -40.01
C LEU A 487 -44.20 -14.69 -39.97
N HIS A 488 -43.13 -14.41 -40.74
CA HIS A 488 -42.69 -13.08 -41.16
C HIS A 488 -43.72 -12.41 -42.10
N PRO A 489 -43.68 -11.07 -42.24
CA PRO A 489 -42.99 -10.53 -43.41
C PRO A 489 -42.13 -9.27 -43.15
N LYS A 490 -41.23 -8.98 -44.10
CA LYS A 490 -40.61 -7.65 -44.27
C LYS A 490 -41.64 -6.69 -44.88
N LEU A 491 -41.60 -5.38 -44.57
CA LEU A 491 -41.30 -4.34 -45.58
C LEU A 491 -41.13 -2.92 -44.99
N ILE A 492 -39.95 -2.35 -45.24
CA ILE A 492 -39.70 -1.01 -45.82
C ILE A 492 -40.83 0.05 -45.74
N TRP A 493 -40.50 1.21 -45.16
CA TRP A 493 -40.77 2.51 -45.79
C TRP A 493 -39.46 3.30 -45.95
N LYS A 494 -39.42 4.25 -46.90
CA LYS A 494 -38.15 4.80 -47.42
C LYS A 494 -38.32 6.25 -47.92
N SER A 495 -37.29 7.07 -47.72
CA SER A 495 -37.08 8.39 -48.37
C SER A 495 -38.05 9.53 -47.94
N LYS A 496 -37.74 10.83 -48.12
CA LYS A 496 -36.73 11.47 -48.98
C LYS A 496 -35.85 12.54 -48.32
N SER A 497 -34.64 12.62 -48.88
CA SER A 497 -33.76 13.76 -49.15
C SER A 497 -34.47 15.08 -49.55
N VAL A 498 -33.79 16.25 -49.54
CA VAL A 498 -33.04 16.77 -50.71
C VAL A 498 -32.22 18.04 -50.35
N GLU A 499 -30.89 17.97 -50.56
CA GLU A 499 -29.99 18.90 -51.31
C GLU A 499 -29.83 20.40 -50.90
N ASN A 500 -28.85 21.20 -51.41
CA ASN A 500 -27.80 20.98 -52.43
C ASN A 500 -26.46 21.74 -52.11
N ALA A 501 -25.43 21.60 -52.96
CA ALA A 501 -24.05 22.08 -52.78
C ALA A 501 -23.50 22.90 -53.98
N THR A 502 -22.26 23.42 -53.91
CA THR A 502 -21.45 23.82 -55.11
C THR A 502 -19.92 23.83 -54.93
N GLU A 503 -19.24 23.23 -55.93
CA GLU A 503 -17.98 23.63 -56.65
C GLU A 503 -16.51 23.50 -56.11
N VAL A 504 -15.84 22.43 -56.59
CA VAL A 504 -14.74 22.40 -57.62
C VAL A 504 -13.33 23.01 -57.35
N SER A 505 -12.28 22.17 -57.38
CA SER A 505 -11.21 22.15 -58.42
C SER A 505 -10.13 21.03 -58.18
N MET A 506 -9.14 20.87 -59.09
CA MET A 506 -8.21 19.71 -59.16
C MET A 506 -6.73 20.06 -58.85
N GLY A 507 -5.91 19.08 -58.43
CA GLY A 507 -4.44 19.26 -58.30
C GLY A 507 -3.57 18.00 -58.09
N ARG A 508 -3.21 17.31 -59.19
CA ARG A 508 -2.05 16.40 -59.49
C ARG A 508 -1.26 15.62 -58.39
N ALA A 509 -0.74 14.45 -58.79
CA ALA A 509 0.11 13.56 -57.98
C ALA A 509 1.59 13.44 -58.47
N ILE A 510 2.50 13.11 -57.55
CA ILE A 510 3.91 12.65 -57.69
C ILE A 510 4.23 11.83 -56.41
N GLY A 511 4.99 10.73 -56.35
CA GLY A 511 5.57 9.87 -57.41
C GLY A 511 7.07 9.53 -57.22
N ILE A 512 7.48 8.27 -57.46
CA ILE A 512 8.88 7.78 -57.68
C ILE A 512 9.78 7.76 -56.42
N VAL A 513 10.58 6.72 -56.08
CA VAL A 513 10.78 5.34 -56.61
C VAL A 513 11.36 4.40 -55.53
N SER A 514 11.22 3.08 -55.72
CA SER A 514 11.82 2.03 -54.85
C SER A 514 13.32 1.82 -55.08
N VAL A 515 14.05 1.34 -54.05
CA VAL A 515 15.32 0.63 -54.23
C VAL A 515 15.30 -0.64 -53.39
N GLU A 516 15.14 -1.78 -54.05
CA GLU A 516 15.44 -3.10 -53.47
C GLU A 516 16.94 -3.39 -53.61
N CYS A 517 17.49 -4.22 -52.72
CA CYS A 517 18.79 -4.84 -52.93
C CYS A 517 18.82 -6.23 -52.29
N GLU A 518 18.39 -7.24 -53.07
CA GLU A 518 18.74 -8.62 -52.76
C GLU A 518 20.25 -8.81 -52.82
N LEU A 519 20.81 -9.70 -52.00
CA LEU A 519 22.03 -10.41 -52.35
C LEU A 519 21.92 -11.89 -51.96
N ALA A 520 22.40 -12.74 -52.86
CA ALA A 520 22.02 -14.15 -52.92
C ALA A 520 22.73 -15.05 -51.88
N SER A 521 22.13 -16.22 -51.68
CA SER A 521 22.70 -17.34 -50.92
C SER A 521 23.90 -17.99 -51.62
N TYR A 522 24.73 -18.68 -50.84
CA TYR A 522 25.65 -19.72 -51.33
C TYR A 522 25.82 -20.83 -50.29
N ASP A 523 26.09 -22.05 -50.74
CA ASP A 523 26.09 -23.29 -49.95
C ASP A 523 27.43 -24.04 -50.11
N ALA A 524 28.02 -24.55 -49.01
CA ALA A 524 29.17 -25.47 -49.03
C ALA A 524 29.49 -26.18 -47.69
N GLY A 525 28.85 -27.33 -47.49
CA GLY A 525 29.35 -28.58 -46.88
C GLY A 525 30.71 -28.74 -46.14
N LYS A 526 30.59 -29.44 -44.99
CA LYS A 526 31.35 -30.63 -44.53
C LYS A 526 32.69 -30.51 -43.76
N ALA A 527 32.89 -31.57 -42.94
CA ALA A 527 34.13 -32.20 -42.46
C ALA A 527 34.71 -31.77 -41.10
N GLY A 528 34.40 -32.58 -40.06
CA GLY A 528 34.95 -32.48 -38.70
C GLY A 528 36.26 -33.23 -38.47
N GLY A 529 36.59 -33.52 -37.20
CA GLY A 529 37.77 -34.34 -36.85
C GLY A 529 38.31 -34.21 -35.42
N SER A 530 38.14 -35.28 -34.63
CA SER A 530 39.12 -35.84 -33.66
C SER A 530 39.86 -34.94 -32.63
N THR A 531 39.54 -35.14 -31.34
CA THR A 531 40.41 -35.68 -30.24
C THR A 531 41.91 -35.31 -30.15
N GLU A 532 42.58 -35.23 -28.99
CA GLU A 532 42.43 -36.08 -27.78
C GLU A 532 42.89 -35.41 -26.44
N LYS A 533 43.22 -36.21 -25.42
CA LYS A 533 43.37 -35.87 -23.97
C LYS A 533 44.85 -35.67 -23.56
N TYR A 534 45.13 -35.25 -22.31
CA TYR A 534 45.81 -36.06 -21.26
C TYR A 534 46.08 -35.31 -19.92
N THR A 535 46.35 -36.11 -18.88
CA THR A 535 46.29 -35.92 -17.41
C THR A 535 47.32 -35.03 -16.66
N PHE A 536 46.86 -34.44 -15.54
CA PHE A 536 47.46 -34.25 -14.17
C PHE A 536 48.84 -34.90 -13.82
N PRO A 537 49.68 -34.38 -12.86
CA PRO A 537 49.32 -34.33 -11.41
C PRO A 537 50.03 -33.38 -10.36
N ARG A 538 49.33 -33.17 -9.22
CA ARG A 538 49.72 -33.09 -7.77
C ARG A 538 50.75 -32.07 -7.14
N HIS A 539 50.22 -31.30 -6.18
CA HIS A 539 50.68 -30.98 -4.78
C HIS A 539 52.02 -30.29 -4.41
N VAL A 540 51.95 -29.37 -3.41
CA VAL A 540 52.77 -29.30 -2.15
C VAL A 540 52.12 -28.30 -1.13
N ARG A 541 52.57 -28.23 0.14
CA ARG A 541 51.89 -27.56 1.30
C ARG A 541 52.52 -26.24 1.82
N LEU A 542 51.66 -25.43 2.45
CA LEU A 542 51.77 -24.53 3.64
C LEU A 542 53.09 -24.48 4.47
N PRO A 543 53.45 -23.34 5.12
CA PRO A 543 52.90 -22.98 6.46
C PRO A 543 52.70 -21.47 6.80
N LEU A 544 52.19 -21.19 8.01
CA LEU A 544 51.88 -19.86 8.61
C LEU A 544 53.03 -19.26 9.46
N ILE A 545 52.86 -18.00 9.91
CA ILE A 545 53.31 -17.50 11.25
C ILE A 545 52.58 -16.19 11.65
N ASN A 546 52.35 -15.98 12.96
CA ASN A 546 51.72 -14.78 13.58
C ASN A 546 52.75 -13.91 14.33
N ARG A 547 52.47 -12.61 14.57
CA ARG A 547 52.70 -11.90 15.86
C ARG A 547 52.04 -10.51 15.96
N VAL A 548 52.20 -9.85 17.12
CA VAL A 548 51.26 -8.85 17.71
C VAL A 548 52.04 -7.73 18.46
N PHE A 549 51.38 -6.56 18.64
CA PHE A 549 51.51 -5.52 19.72
C PHE A 549 51.88 -4.06 19.36
N ASP A 550 51.16 -3.18 20.09
CA ASP A 550 51.13 -1.71 20.27
C ASP A 550 52.38 -1.06 20.93
N PRO A 551 52.40 0.26 21.25
CA PRO A 551 51.75 1.47 20.67
C PRO A 551 52.75 2.67 20.52
N PHE A 552 52.31 3.88 20.10
CA PHE A 552 52.53 5.17 20.84
C PHE A 552 51.86 6.42 20.20
N LEU A 553 51.92 7.56 20.92
CA LEU A 553 51.21 8.83 20.72
C LEU A 553 51.75 9.78 19.63
N ALA A 554 50.86 10.51 18.94
CA ALA A 554 51.01 11.94 18.60
C ALA A 554 49.66 12.58 18.18
N THR A 555 49.38 13.82 18.61
CA THR A 555 48.33 14.70 18.04
C THR A 555 48.97 15.78 17.16
N PRO A 556 48.23 16.36 16.19
CA PRO A 556 47.80 17.75 16.43
C PRO A 556 46.44 18.16 15.81
N GLN A 557 46.03 19.36 16.21
CA GLN A 557 44.85 20.15 15.83
C GLN A 557 44.58 20.26 14.30
N PRO A 558 43.31 20.32 13.87
CA PRO A 558 42.91 20.92 12.60
C PRO A 558 42.70 22.44 12.73
N SER A 559 42.99 23.20 11.67
CA SER A 559 42.54 24.60 11.53
C SER A 559 42.11 24.88 10.08
N PRO A 560 41.14 25.78 9.81
CA PRO A 560 40.36 25.74 8.58
C PRO A 560 40.93 26.60 7.45
N ASN A 561 40.86 26.13 6.20
CA ASN A 561 40.71 26.96 4.99
C ASN A 561 40.51 26.10 3.71
N THR A 562 39.27 25.80 3.35
CA THR A 562 38.92 25.42 1.96
C THR A 562 37.78 26.30 1.46
N ARG A 563 38.14 27.28 0.64
CA ARG A 563 37.28 28.39 0.21
C ARG A 563 36.56 28.03 -1.09
N PHE A 564 35.35 27.48 -0.98
CA PHE A 564 34.50 27.22 -2.16
C PHE A 564 34.31 28.51 -2.97
N LYS A 565 34.65 28.45 -4.26
CA LYS A 565 34.47 29.57 -5.20
C LYS A 565 33.04 29.55 -5.74
N MET A 566 32.31 30.65 -5.55
CA MET A 566 31.25 31.00 -6.48
C MET A 566 31.84 31.25 -7.88
N SER A 567 31.15 30.81 -8.91
CA SER A 567 31.41 31.18 -10.31
C SER A 567 30.23 31.99 -10.83
N SER A 568 30.49 33.00 -11.66
CA SER A 568 29.45 33.88 -12.19
C SER A 568 29.70 34.29 -13.65
N ASN A 569 28.71 33.98 -14.49
CA ASN A 569 28.36 34.57 -15.78
C ASN A 569 29.12 34.15 -17.08
N ASN A 570 28.28 34.02 -18.11
CA ASN A 570 28.44 34.13 -19.56
C ASN A 570 29.14 33.02 -20.41
N GLU A 571 28.25 32.30 -21.12
CA GLU A 571 28.24 32.07 -22.57
C GLU A 571 29.38 31.28 -23.26
N SER A 572 29.05 30.04 -23.64
CA SER A 572 29.28 29.54 -25.00
C SER A 572 28.24 28.47 -25.37
N HIS A 573 27.77 28.46 -26.63
CA HIS A 573 26.91 27.38 -27.14
C HIS A 573 27.76 26.18 -27.59
N THR A 574 27.45 24.99 -27.08
CA THR A 574 27.89 23.70 -27.63
C THR A 574 26.72 22.71 -27.68
N GLY A 575 26.77 21.74 -28.60
CA GLY A 575 25.62 20.93 -29.02
C GLY A 575 25.15 19.83 -28.04
N PRO A 576 24.14 19.04 -28.46
CA PRO A 576 23.54 17.98 -27.64
C PRO A 576 24.50 16.80 -27.48
N GLY A 577 25.24 16.79 -26.37
CA GLY A 577 26.26 15.79 -26.06
C GLY A 577 26.76 15.87 -24.62
N GLY A 578 25.87 16.21 -23.68
CA GLY A 578 26.19 16.26 -22.26
C GLY A 578 26.13 14.87 -21.64
N SER A 579 27.28 14.23 -21.45
CA SER A 579 27.40 13.12 -20.50
C SER A 579 27.23 13.66 -19.08
N GLU A 580 26.19 13.24 -18.36
CA GLU A 580 26.06 13.61 -16.94
C GLU A 580 27.25 13.06 -16.14
N ALA A 581 27.89 13.92 -15.38
CA ALA A 581 28.98 13.52 -14.48
C ALA A 581 28.36 12.81 -13.27
N ILE A 582 28.49 11.48 -13.21
CA ILE A 582 27.94 10.64 -12.13
C ILE A 582 28.46 11.13 -10.78
N ASN A 583 27.57 11.70 -9.95
CA ASN A 583 27.90 12.10 -8.60
C ASN A 583 27.90 10.87 -7.68
N THR A 584 29.08 10.43 -7.25
CA THR A 584 29.23 9.30 -6.31
C THR A 584 29.08 9.70 -4.83
N GLU A 585 29.11 11.01 -4.50
CA GLU A 585 29.02 11.53 -3.14
C GLU A 585 27.62 12.08 -2.83
N ILE A 586 26.59 11.25 -3.04
CA ILE A 586 25.20 11.60 -2.73
C ILE A 586 25.03 11.74 -1.21
N ILE A 587 24.38 12.84 -0.80
CA ILE A 587 23.98 13.09 0.58
C ILE A 587 22.45 13.02 0.64
N THR A 588 21.92 11.92 1.17
CA THR A 588 20.50 11.78 1.48
C THR A 588 20.15 12.54 2.76
N LEU A 589 18.87 12.85 2.97
CA LEU A 589 18.37 13.43 4.22
C LEU A 589 18.69 12.55 5.42
N THR A 590 18.48 11.23 5.31
CA THR A 590 18.82 10.23 6.34
C THR A 590 20.29 10.32 6.74
N ARG A 591 21.19 10.43 5.74
CA ARG A 591 22.63 10.60 5.96
C ARG A 591 22.94 11.95 6.62
N PHE A 592 22.38 13.04 6.11
CA PHE A 592 22.56 14.39 6.65
C PHE A 592 22.15 14.46 8.13
N LEU A 593 20.95 14.01 8.49
CA LEU A 593 20.45 14.01 9.86
C LEU A 593 21.33 13.18 10.80
N THR A 594 21.81 12.02 10.33
CA THR A 594 22.74 11.16 11.08
C THR A 594 24.11 11.83 11.27
N GLU A 595 24.67 12.45 10.23
CA GLU A 595 25.94 13.18 10.31
C GLU A 595 25.84 14.41 11.23
N GLU A 596 24.75 15.19 11.17
CA GLU A 596 24.49 16.28 12.11
C GLU A 596 24.36 15.80 13.56
N GLN A 597 23.65 14.68 13.80
CA GLN A 597 23.52 14.11 15.15
C GLN A 597 24.88 13.84 15.80
N THR A 598 25.87 13.31 15.06
CA THR A 598 27.19 13.00 15.63
C THR A 598 27.96 14.21 16.17
N LYS A 599 27.58 15.43 15.79
CA LYS A 599 28.18 16.68 16.26
C LYS A 599 27.69 17.08 17.66
N HIS A 600 26.54 16.54 18.08
CA HIS A 600 25.86 16.85 19.33
C HIS A 600 26.00 15.69 20.32
N LYS A 601 26.88 15.82 21.32
CA LYS A 601 27.17 14.76 22.30
C LYS A 601 25.99 14.46 23.24
N GLU A 602 25.07 15.41 23.34
CA GLU A 602 23.81 15.36 24.08
C GLU A 602 22.66 14.72 23.29
N ALA A 603 22.85 14.41 22.00
CA ALA A 603 21.80 13.86 21.15
C ALA A 603 21.64 12.34 21.33
N THR A 604 20.49 11.91 21.84
CA THR A 604 20.14 10.50 22.07
C THR A 604 19.60 9.77 20.82
N GLY A 605 19.43 10.48 19.71
CA GLY A 605 18.83 9.97 18.46
C GLY A 605 17.32 10.22 18.29
N ASP A 606 16.58 10.56 19.36
CA ASP A 606 15.13 10.79 19.31
C ASP A 606 14.70 11.84 18.27
N PHE A 607 15.45 12.93 18.16
CA PHE A 607 15.16 13.99 17.18
C PHE A 607 15.37 13.50 15.74
N THR A 608 16.43 12.73 15.51
CA THR A 608 16.74 12.08 14.23
C THR A 608 15.64 11.09 13.83
N LEU A 609 15.17 10.29 14.78
CA LEU A 609 14.04 9.37 14.57
C LEU A 609 12.75 10.13 14.20
N LEU A 610 12.43 11.23 14.89
CA LEU A 610 11.30 12.09 14.54
C LEU A 610 11.46 12.68 13.12
N CYS A 611 12.66 13.14 12.74
CA CYS A 611 12.92 13.62 11.39
C CYS A 611 12.83 12.52 10.32
N HIS A 612 13.15 11.26 10.65
CA HIS A 612 12.93 10.12 9.75
C HIS A 612 11.42 9.78 9.61
N SER A 613 10.62 9.88 10.67
CA SER A 613 9.16 9.77 10.59
C SER A 613 8.53 10.88 9.74
N LEU A 614 9.02 12.12 9.88
CA LEU A 614 8.60 13.25 9.03
C LEU A 614 9.00 13.01 7.56
N GLN A 615 10.22 12.55 7.30
CA GLN A 615 10.70 12.16 5.96
C GLN A 615 9.81 11.08 5.33
N PHE A 616 9.35 10.08 6.10
CA PHE A 616 8.40 9.09 5.63
C PHE A 616 7.04 9.72 5.28
N ALA A 617 6.48 10.56 6.16
CA ALA A 617 5.22 11.26 5.90
C ALA A 617 5.29 12.09 4.60
N PHE A 618 6.37 12.85 4.39
CA PHE A 618 6.54 13.66 3.17
C PHE A 618 6.66 12.82 1.90
N LYS A 619 7.36 11.67 1.95
CA LYS A 619 7.46 10.73 0.82
C LYS A 619 6.07 10.17 0.46
N SER A 620 5.31 9.74 1.47
CA SER A 620 3.97 9.17 1.30
C SER A 620 2.97 10.20 0.78
N ILE A 621 2.93 11.41 1.36
CA ILE A 621 2.06 12.50 0.89
C ILE A 621 2.42 12.90 -0.55
N ALA A 622 3.71 13.02 -0.89
CA ALA A 622 4.15 13.28 -2.26
C ALA A 622 3.70 12.20 -3.27
N TYR A 623 3.68 10.93 -2.85
CA TYR A 623 3.20 9.81 -3.67
C TYR A 623 1.69 9.90 -3.94
N TYR A 624 0.86 10.11 -2.91
CA TYR A 624 -0.59 10.23 -3.09
C TYR A 624 -0.99 11.48 -3.89
N ILE A 625 -0.33 12.64 -3.67
CA ILE A 625 -0.55 13.85 -4.48
C ILE A 625 -0.30 13.58 -5.97
N ARG A 626 0.80 12.92 -6.32
CA ARG A 626 1.13 12.59 -7.72
C ARG A 626 0.18 11.59 -8.36
N ARG A 627 -0.46 10.72 -7.56
CA ARG A 627 -1.48 9.77 -8.03
C ARG A 627 -2.92 10.30 -7.90
N ALA A 628 -3.16 11.47 -7.33
CA ALA A 628 -4.50 11.91 -6.90
C ALA A 628 -5.56 11.84 -8.01
N SER A 629 -5.25 12.30 -9.22
CA SER A 629 -6.14 12.22 -10.40
C SER A 629 -6.24 10.81 -11.01
N LEU A 630 -5.24 9.94 -10.80
CA LEU A 630 -5.18 8.58 -11.34
C LEU A 630 -6.00 7.59 -10.49
N ILE A 631 -6.10 7.82 -9.18
CA ILE A 631 -6.87 6.99 -8.23
C ILE A 631 -8.07 7.76 -7.62
N ASN A 632 -8.56 8.78 -8.32
CA ASN A 632 -9.79 9.54 -8.02
C ASN A 632 -9.91 10.06 -6.56
N LEU A 633 -8.79 10.57 -6.03
CA LEU A 633 -8.71 11.27 -4.74
C LEU A 633 -9.00 12.78 -4.85
N SER A 634 -9.17 13.28 -6.07
CA SER A 634 -9.76 14.61 -6.34
C SER A 634 -11.20 14.71 -5.85
N GLY A 635 -11.60 15.90 -5.38
CA GLY A 635 -12.93 16.17 -4.84
C GLY A 635 -13.13 15.94 -3.34
N LEU A 636 -14.38 16.14 -2.90
CA LEU A 636 -14.75 16.32 -1.50
C LEU A 636 -14.80 15.00 -0.70
N ALA A 637 -14.49 15.08 0.60
CA ALA A 637 -14.60 13.97 1.56
C ALA A 637 -16.04 13.69 2.02
N GLY A 638 -16.97 14.64 1.84
CA GLY A 638 -18.36 14.56 2.31
C GLY A 638 -18.61 15.20 3.68
N SER A 639 -17.53 15.48 4.41
CA SER A 639 -17.46 16.35 5.59
C SER A 639 -17.02 17.78 5.21
N ALA A 640 -17.38 18.75 6.04
CA ALA A 640 -16.74 20.06 6.11
C ALA A 640 -16.02 20.17 7.45
N ASN A 641 -14.81 20.74 7.49
CA ASN A 641 -14.02 20.87 8.70
C ASN A 641 -14.43 22.12 9.52
N SER A 642 -14.09 22.16 10.81
CA SER A 642 -14.50 23.25 11.71
C SER A 642 -13.90 24.62 11.33
N THR A 643 -12.79 24.59 10.59
CA THR A 643 -12.09 25.76 10.05
C THR A 643 -12.88 26.45 8.93
N GLY A 644 -13.86 25.76 8.32
CA GLY A 644 -14.91 26.33 7.48
C GLY A 644 -14.67 26.21 5.96
N ASP A 645 -13.81 25.30 5.52
CA ASP A 645 -13.53 25.02 4.12
C ASP A 645 -14.06 23.63 3.70
N ASP A 646 -14.23 23.40 2.40
CA ASP A 646 -14.74 22.12 1.86
C ASP A 646 -13.63 21.05 1.84
N GLN A 647 -13.58 20.22 2.89
CA GLN A 647 -12.53 19.22 3.12
C GLN A 647 -12.42 18.20 1.97
N LYS A 648 -11.21 17.98 1.45
CA LYS A 648 -10.98 17.03 0.34
C LYS A 648 -10.53 15.67 0.84
N LYS A 649 -10.76 14.62 0.04
CA LYS A 649 -10.35 13.25 0.36
C LYS A 649 -8.84 13.15 0.63
N LEU A 650 -8.04 13.90 -0.12
CA LEU A 650 -6.59 13.87 0.03
C LEU A 650 -6.11 14.54 1.32
N ASP A 651 -6.88 15.47 1.88
CA ASP A 651 -6.52 16.23 3.08
C ASP A 651 -6.64 15.33 4.31
N VAL A 652 -7.73 14.57 4.38
CA VAL A 652 -7.93 13.46 5.33
C VAL A 652 -6.79 12.43 5.23
N ILE A 653 -6.45 11.98 4.01
CA ILE A 653 -5.35 11.01 3.79
C ILE A 653 -3.99 11.60 4.21
N GLY A 654 -3.73 12.88 3.94
CA GLY A 654 -2.51 13.56 4.34
C GLY A 654 -2.39 13.67 5.86
N ASN A 655 -3.50 14.02 6.52
CA ASN A 655 -3.61 14.06 7.97
C ASN A 655 -3.39 12.67 8.60
N ASP A 656 -4.09 11.63 8.13
CA ASP A 656 -3.94 10.24 8.60
C ASP A 656 -2.49 9.74 8.48
N ILE A 657 -1.84 9.99 7.34
CA ILE A 657 -0.43 9.64 7.12
C ILE A 657 0.48 10.36 8.11
N PHE A 658 0.24 11.66 8.34
CA PHE A 658 1.05 12.46 9.25
C PHE A 658 0.86 12.01 10.71
N ILE A 659 -0.39 11.82 11.15
CA ILE A 659 -0.74 11.33 12.49
C ILE A 659 -0.12 9.95 12.72
N SER A 660 -0.27 9.02 11.77
CA SER A 660 0.28 7.67 11.86
C SER A 660 1.82 7.68 11.94
N ALA A 661 2.49 8.50 11.14
CA ALA A 661 3.94 8.67 11.19
C ALA A 661 4.43 9.30 12.51
N MET A 662 3.70 10.29 13.04
CA MET A 662 4.07 10.94 14.31
C MET A 662 3.82 10.03 15.51
N ARG A 663 2.72 9.29 15.52
CA ARG A 663 2.42 8.24 16.51
C ARG A 663 3.53 7.18 16.51
N SER A 664 3.71 6.49 15.38
CA SER A 664 4.67 5.39 15.23
C SER A 664 6.14 5.77 15.48
N SER A 665 6.50 7.06 15.47
CA SER A 665 7.83 7.53 15.87
C SER A 665 8.21 7.15 17.31
N GLY A 666 7.24 7.08 18.22
CA GLY A 666 7.49 7.00 19.67
C GLY A 666 8.10 8.26 20.30
N ARG A 667 8.24 9.36 19.55
CA ARG A 667 8.96 10.58 19.97
C ARG A 667 8.11 11.85 20.07
N VAL A 668 6.90 11.83 19.50
CA VAL A 668 5.89 12.88 19.68
C VAL A 668 4.96 12.54 20.83
N ARG A 669 4.68 13.52 21.69
CA ARG A 669 3.72 13.41 22.82
C ARG A 669 2.37 14.07 22.49
N ILE A 670 2.41 15.16 21.74
CA ILE A 670 1.24 15.95 21.31
C ILE A 670 1.46 16.45 19.87
N LEU A 671 0.42 16.33 19.05
CA LEU A 671 0.35 16.79 17.67
C LEU A 671 -0.84 17.76 17.51
N VAL A 672 -0.60 18.89 16.84
CA VAL A 672 -1.65 19.80 16.34
C VAL A 672 -1.62 19.74 14.81
N SER A 673 -2.77 19.52 14.19
CA SER A 673 -2.95 19.55 12.73
C SER A 673 -3.83 20.73 12.33
N GLU A 674 -3.89 21.05 11.03
CA GLU A 674 -4.91 21.94 10.45
C GLU A 674 -6.30 21.27 10.52
N GLU A 675 -6.34 19.97 10.24
CA GLU A 675 -7.56 19.17 10.04
C GLU A 675 -8.17 18.60 11.36
N GLU A 676 -7.64 19.00 12.52
CA GLU A 676 -8.00 18.42 13.84
C GLU A 676 -8.37 19.52 14.86
N ASP A 677 -9.63 19.57 15.27
CA ASP A 677 -10.23 20.60 16.15
C ASP A 677 -9.56 20.76 17.54
N GLU A 678 -8.94 19.71 18.06
CA GLU A 678 -8.22 19.68 19.35
C GLU A 678 -6.93 18.85 19.20
N PRO A 679 -5.91 19.04 20.05
CA PRO A 679 -4.62 18.37 19.89
C PRO A 679 -4.71 16.86 20.14
N ILE A 680 -4.08 16.09 19.25
CA ILE A 680 -3.92 14.64 19.41
C ILE A 680 -2.82 14.39 20.43
N VAL A 681 -3.13 13.66 21.50
CA VAL A 681 -2.18 13.27 22.56
C VAL A 681 -1.88 11.78 22.46
N PHE A 682 -0.60 11.42 22.46
CA PHE A 682 -0.15 10.03 22.35
C PHE A 682 0.15 9.47 23.75
N ASP A 683 -0.88 8.93 24.41
CA ASP A 683 -0.81 8.31 25.76
C ASP A 683 -0.11 6.94 25.78
N GLU A 684 0.06 6.32 24.62
CA GLU A 684 1.02 5.25 24.37
C GLU A 684 2.48 5.70 24.56
N HIS A 685 2.77 7.01 24.53
CA HIS A 685 4.11 7.59 24.55
C HIS A 685 4.27 8.71 25.61
N PRO A 686 4.05 8.42 26.91
CA PRO A 686 4.05 9.44 27.98
C PRO A 686 5.42 10.08 28.24
N ASN A 687 6.51 9.43 27.79
CA ASN A 687 7.88 9.93 27.92
C ASN A 687 8.42 10.58 26.63
N ALA A 688 7.58 10.76 25.60
CA ALA A 688 7.96 11.44 24.38
C ALA A 688 8.28 12.92 24.63
N ARG A 689 9.31 13.45 23.95
CA ARG A 689 9.95 14.73 24.31
C ARG A 689 9.69 15.87 23.32
N TYR A 690 8.92 15.61 22.27
CA TYR A 690 8.61 16.58 21.23
C TYR A 690 7.10 16.77 21.08
N ALA A 691 6.76 17.99 20.68
CA ALA A 691 5.45 18.36 20.18
C ALA A 691 5.61 18.81 18.73
N VAL A 692 4.63 18.50 17.88
CA VAL A 692 4.63 18.87 16.47
C VAL A 692 3.36 19.65 16.15
N ALA A 693 3.49 20.70 15.35
CA ALA A 693 2.37 21.41 14.75
C ALA A 693 2.53 21.35 13.22
N CYS A 694 1.50 20.96 12.49
CA CYS A 694 1.58 20.80 11.03
C CYS A 694 0.34 21.29 10.28
N ASP A 695 0.58 21.71 9.04
CA ASP A 695 -0.42 21.73 7.99
C ASP A 695 -0.09 20.55 7.06
N PRO A 696 -0.94 19.50 6.98
CA PRO A 696 -0.69 18.36 6.09
C PRO A 696 -0.59 18.74 4.62
N ILE A 697 -1.48 19.61 4.10
CA ILE A 697 -1.60 19.99 2.68
C ILE A 697 -2.07 21.45 2.51
N ASP A 698 -1.15 22.40 2.71
CA ASP A 698 -1.33 23.82 2.36
C ASP A 698 -1.79 23.95 0.90
N GLY A 699 -2.86 24.71 0.72
CA GLY A 699 -3.39 25.07 -0.58
C GLY A 699 -4.16 23.93 -1.27
N SER A 700 -4.59 22.88 -0.55
CA SER A 700 -5.38 21.75 -1.09
C SER A 700 -6.59 22.18 -1.93
N SER A 701 -7.21 23.31 -1.60
CA SER A 701 -8.25 23.99 -2.38
C SER A 701 -7.90 24.11 -3.88
N ASN A 702 -6.63 24.27 -4.24
CA ASN A 702 -6.13 24.39 -5.62
C ASN A 702 -5.66 23.07 -6.26
N LEU A 703 -5.67 21.94 -5.53
CA LEU A 703 -5.16 20.63 -5.98
C LEU A 703 -5.80 20.17 -7.30
N ASP A 704 -7.12 20.28 -7.44
CA ASP A 704 -7.84 19.85 -8.65
C ASP A 704 -7.50 20.69 -9.89
N ALA A 705 -6.86 21.86 -9.71
CA ALA A 705 -6.33 22.70 -10.78
C ALA A 705 -4.86 22.39 -11.11
N GLY A 706 -4.25 21.37 -10.50
CA GLY A 706 -2.85 20.98 -10.72
C GLY A 706 -1.83 21.96 -10.16
N VAL A 707 -2.23 22.84 -9.24
CA VAL A 707 -1.34 23.81 -8.58
C VAL A 707 -0.48 23.10 -7.55
N SER A 708 0.78 23.52 -7.40
CA SER A 708 1.67 22.97 -6.36
C SER A 708 1.17 23.31 -4.96
N VAL A 709 1.05 22.29 -4.12
CA VAL A 709 0.64 22.34 -2.71
C VAL A 709 1.83 21.98 -1.80
N GLY A 710 1.68 21.91 -0.49
CA GLY A 710 2.78 21.48 0.38
C GLY A 710 2.39 21.08 1.81
N THR A 711 3.29 20.38 2.52
CA THR A 711 3.16 20.17 3.97
C THR A 711 3.98 21.23 4.71
N ILE A 712 3.49 21.81 5.80
CA ILE A 712 4.25 22.71 6.69
C ILE A 712 4.39 22.05 8.07
N PHE A 713 5.54 22.21 8.74
CA PHE A 713 5.74 21.66 10.09
C PHE A 713 6.63 22.52 10.99
N GLY A 714 6.27 22.60 12.27
CA GLY A 714 7.08 23.13 13.36
C GLY A 714 7.25 22.09 14.46
N ILE A 715 8.47 21.97 15.01
CA ILE A 715 8.81 21.01 16.08
C ILE A 715 9.23 21.78 17.33
N TYR A 716 8.52 21.56 18.43
CA TYR A 716 8.85 22.10 19.74
C TYR A 716 9.43 21.00 20.63
N LYS A 717 10.38 21.36 21.50
CA LYS A 717 10.82 20.48 22.59
C LYS A 717 9.97 20.76 23.83
N LEU A 718 9.48 19.69 24.44
CA LEU A 718 8.66 19.74 25.65
C LEU A 718 9.51 19.88 26.92
N ALA A 719 8.88 20.36 27.99
CA ALA A 719 9.43 20.31 29.33
C ALA A 719 9.44 18.86 29.84
N GLU A 720 10.32 18.57 30.80
CA GLU A 720 10.34 17.26 31.46
C GLU A 720 9.07 17.07 32.30
N GLY A 721 8.34 15.97 32.07
CA GLY A 721 7.03 15.73 32.68
C GLY A 721 5.87 16.56 32.09
N ALA A 722 6.06 17.20 30.93
CA ALA A 722 4.98 17.83 30.18
C ALA A 722 3.85 16.83 29.90
N LYS A 723 2.59 17.28 30.06
CA LYS A 723 1.44 16.38 29.97
C LYS A 723 0.93 16.20 28.53
N GLY A 724 1.34 17.04 27.59
CA GLY A 724 0.75 17.08 26.27
C GLY A 724 -0.61 17.77 26.31
N THR A 725 -0.69 18.96 26.91
CA THR A 725 -1.87 19.83 26.78
C THR A 725 -1.62 20.92 25.74
N LYS A 726 -2.64 21.61 25.25
CA LYS A 726 -2.46 22.69 24.26
C LYS A 726 -1.51 23.79 24.74
N GLU A 727 -1.50 24.06 26.04
CA GLU A 727 -0.61 25.02 26.69
C GLU A 727 0.89 24.65 26.56
N ASP A 728 1.23 23.38 26.37
CA ASP A 728 2.60 22.94 26.05
C ASP A 728 3.08 23.42 24.64
N LEU A 729 2.13 23.80 23.77
CA LEU A 729 2.32 24.30 22.41
C LEU A 729 1.95 25.78 22.19
N LEU A 730 1.15 26.41 23.07
CA LEU A 730 0.80 27.84 22.98
C LEU A 730 2.00 28.74 23.38
N ARG A 731 3.03 28.72 22.54
CA ARG A 731 4.36 29.28 22.75
C ARG A 731 4.80 30.08 21.52
N PRO A 732 5.75 31.03 21.65
CA PRO A 732 6.27 31.74 20.50
C PRO A 732 7.10 30.80 19.62
N GLY A 733 7.13 31.05 18.30
CA GLY A 733 7.94 30.29 17.35
C GLY A 733 9.44 30.24 17.66
N THR A 734 9.95 31.16 18.49
CA THR A 734 11.33 31.14 19.01
C THR A 734 11.66 29.90 19.82
N ASP A 735 10.65 29.16 20.29
CA ASP A 735 10.80 27.94 21.08
C ASP A 735 10.86 26.66 20.24
N MET A 736 10.63 26.75 18.92
CA MET A 736 10.84 25.63 18.01
C MET A 736 12.31 25.20 18.00
N VAL A 737 12.55 23.88 18.00
CA VAL A 737 13.89 23.30 17.80
C VAL A 737 14.19 23.05 16.31
N ALA A 738 13.16 22.94 15.48
CA ALA A 738 13.26 22.93 14.02
C ALA A 738 11.92 23.28 13.37
N ALA A 739 11.97 23.72 12.12
CA ALA A 739 10.80 23.95 11.28
C ALA A 739 11.12 23.69 9.81
N GLY A 740 10.10 23.54 8.99
CA GLY A 740 10.25 23.37 7.55
C GLY A 740 8.92 23.27 6.80
N PHE A 741 9.05 23.00 5.50
CA PHE A 741 7.94 22.68 4.62
C PHE A 741 8.41 21.77 3.48
N THR A 742 7.50 20.99 2.91
CA THR A 742 7.74 20.22 1.68
C THR A 742 6.79 20.71 0.60
N MET A 743 7.32 21.33 -0.46
CA MET A 743 6.54 21.70 -1.65
C MET A 743 6.38 20.50 -2.57
N TYR A 744 5.14 20.14 -2.91
CA TYR A 744 4.80 19.09 -3.87
C TYR A 744 4.49 19.73 -5.23
N GLY A 745 5.57 20.07 -5.97
CA GLY A 745 5.48 20.52 -7.36
C GLY A 745 5.90 19.43 -8.34
N ALA A 746 6.46 19.83 -9.48
CA ALA A 746 7.06 18.92 -10.47
C ALA A 746 8.16 18.00 -9.90
N SER A 747 8.74 18.38 -8.76
CA SER A 747 9.47 17.52 -7.83
C SER A 747 9.01 17.85 -6.41
N ALA A 748 9.15 16.90 -5.47
CA ALA A 748 8.95 17.21 -4.06
C ALA A 748 10.22 17.86 -3.50
N GLN A 749 10.07 19.00 -2.84
CA GLN A 749 11.17 19.84 -2.37
C GLN A 749 11.00 20.14 -0.88
N LEU A 750 11.73 19.42 -0.04
CA LEU A 750 11.76 19.65 1.41
C LEU A 750 12.75 20.78 1.71
N VAL A 751 12.28 21.83 2.37
CA VAL A 751 13.13 22.85 2.99
C VAL A 751 12.97 22.72 4.50
N MET A 752 14.09 22.57 5.22
CA MET A 752 14.07 22.52 6.69
C MET A 752 15.23 23.27 7.31
N THR A 753 15.06 23.67 8.57
CA THR A 753 16.10 24.28 9.39
C THR A 753 15.96 23.86 10.85
N MET A 754 17.09 23.64 11.52
CA MET A 754 17.16 23.48 12.97
C MET A 754 17.42 24.84 13.62
N LYS A 755 17.01 25.03 14.88
CA LYS A 755 17.22 26.29 15.61
C LYS A 755 18.68 26.75 15.57
N ASP A 756 18.87 28.02 15.25
CA ASP A 756 20.17 28.70 15.06
C ASP A 756 21.07 28.11 13.94
N GLY A 757 20.57 27.14 13.17
CA GLY A 757 21.27 26.45 12.10
C GLY A 757 21.09 27.02 10.69
N PRO A 758 21.72 26.41 9.68
CA PRO A 758 21.49 26.70 8.26
C PRO A 758 20.16 26.11 7.77
N VAL A 759 19.50 26.82 6.85
CA VAL A 759 18.38 26.30 6.07
C VAL A 759 18.93 25.39 4.97
N ASN A 760 18.35 24.20 4.77
CA ASN A 760 18.77 23.26 3.74
C ASN A 760 17.58 22.78 2.91
N GLY A 761 17.77 22.72 1.59
CA GLY A 761 16.78 22.23 0.63
C GLY A 761 17.19 20.88 0.04
N PHE A 762 16.25 19.93 0.05
CA PHE A 762 16.39 18.56 -0.44
C PHE A 762 15.35 18.29 -1.52
N THR A 763 15.79 17.72 -2.66
CA THR A 763 14.92 17.31 -3.76
C THR A 763 14.67 15.81 -3.69
N MET A 764 13.42 15.38 -3.79
CA MET A 764 13.06 13.96 -3.80
C MET A 764 13.35 13.32 -5.17
N ASP A 765 14.36 12.46 -5.23
CA ASP A 765 14.47 11.46 -6.28
C ASP A 765 13.33 10.44 -6.12
N SER A 766 12.58 10.24 -7.20
CA SER A 766 11.36 9.43 -7.18
C SER A 766 11.58 7.98 -7.62
N ALA A 767 12.75 7.64 -8.14
CA ALA A 767 13.16 6.28 -8.48
C ALA A 767 13.96 5.64 -7.33
N LEU A 768 14.83 6.43 -6.67
CA LEU A 768 15.50 6.03 -5.43
C LEU A 768 14.61 6.16 -4.19
N GLY A 769 13.49 6.88 -4.30
CA GLY A 769 12.58 7.15 -3.18
C GLY A 769 13.24 7.96 -2.06
N GLU A 770 14.21 8.82 -2.37
CA GLU A 770 15.02 9.53 -1.38
C GLU A 770 15.12 11.05 -1.57
N PHE A 771 15.23 11.76 -0.44
CA PHE A 771 15.46 13.21 -0.42
C PHE A 771 16.97 13.49 -0.49
N ILE A 772 17.43 14.04 -1.61
CA ILE A 772 18.84 14.35 -1.88
C ILE A 772 19.12 15.82 -1.58
N LEU A 773 20.20 16.12 -0.85
CA LEU A 773 20.62 17.48 -0.53
C LEU A 773 21.08 18.23 -1.80
N THR A 774 20.22 19.11 -2.32
CA THR A 774 20.47 19.89 -3.54
C THR A 774 20.81 21.35 -3.26
N HIS A 775 20.34 21.90 -2.12
CA HIS A 775 20.52 23.30 -1.74
C HIS A 775 21.06 23.42 -0.30
N PRO A 776 22.35 23.10 -0.05
CA PRO A 776 22.95 23.28 1.27
C PRO A 776 23.10 24.75 1.66
N ASN A 777 22.78 25.09 2.91
CA ASN A 777 22.90 26.43 3.48
C ASN A 777 22.27 27.54 2.61
N MET A 778 20.98 27.40 2.31
CA MET A 778 20.17 28.36 1.56
C MET A 778 20.25 29.75 2.22
N LYS A 779 20.50 30.79 1.42
CA LYS A 779 20.42 32.20 1.82
C LYS A 779 19.66 32.99 0.77
N MET A 780 18.65 33.72 1.23
CA MET A 780 17.76 34.49 0.38
C MET A 780 18.42 35.82 -0.02
N PRO A 781 18.24 36.31 -1.26
CA PRO A 781 18.69 37.65 -1.65
C PRO A 781 18.09 38.74 -0.76
N ARG A 782 18.91 39.74 -0.35
CA ARG A 782 18.43 40.87 0.49
C ARG A 782 17.32 41.71 -0.16
N LYS A 783 17.29 41.79 -1.48
CA LYS A 783 16.34 42.56 -2.31
C LYS A 783 16.07 41.84 -3.64
N ARG A 784 14.81 41.85 -4.11
CA ARG A 784 14.42 41.42 -5.47
C ARG A 784 13.16 42.13 -5.92
N GLY A 785 13.07 42.45 -7.21
CA GLY A 785 11.89 43.03 -7.86
C GLY A 785 10.71 42.08 -8.06
N ILE A 786 10.28 41.35 -7.03
CA ILE A 786 9.15 40.38 -7.08
C ILE A 786 8.26 40.58 -5.84
N TYR A 787 6.94 40.60 -6.03
CA TYR A 787 5.95 40.59 -4.95
C TYR A 787 4.85 39.56 -5.20
N SER A 788 4.32 39.00 -4.12
CA SER A 788 3.19 38.09 -4.09
C SER A 788 2.18 38.53 -3.04
N VAL A 789 0.94 38.72 -3.48
CA VAL A 789 -0.21 39.10 -2.66
C VAL A 789 -1.49 38.85 -3.47
N ASN A 790 -2.60 38.45 -2.82
CA ASN A 790 -3.89 38.33 -3.50
C ASN A 790 -4.54 39.71 -3.71
N GLU A 791 -4.25 40.36 -4.83
CA GLU A 791 -4.81 41.67 -5.16
C GLU A 791 -6.35 41.73 -5.27
N GLY A 792 -7.04 40.59 -5.40
CA GLY A 792 -8.51 40.53 -5.34
C GLY A 792 -9.06 41.04 -4.01
N ASN A 793 -8.27 40.99 -2.93
CA ASN A 793 -8.66 41.49 -1.61
C ASN A 793 -8.41 43.01 -1.43
N SER A 794 -7.85 43.71 -2.44
CA SER A 794 -7.44 45.12 -2.35
C SER A 794 -8.54 46.11 -1.97
N LEU A 795 -9.81 45.78 -2.19
CA LEU A 795 -10.95 46.55 -1.67
C LEU A 795 -10.96 46.62 -0.12
N TRP A 796 -10.71 45.47 0.52
CA TRP A 796 -10.85 45.25 1.97
C TRP A 796 -9.62 45.66 2.77
N TRP A 797 -8.47 45.79 2.13
CA TRP A 797 -7.21 46.20 2.75
C TRP A 797 -7.29 47.57 3.44
N GLU A 798 -6.41 47.75 4.42
CA GLU A 798 -6.12 49.06 5.00
C GLU A 798 -5.18 49.88 4.11
N ASP A 799 -5.14 51.18 4.37
CA ASP A 799 -4.42 52.14 3.53
C ASP A 799 -2.89 51.95 3.47
N PRO A 800 -2.16 51.54 4.54
CA PRO A 800 -0.72 51.23 4.40
C PRO A 800 -0.45 50.02 3.48
N VAL A 801 -1.32 49.01 3.47
CA VAL A 801 -1.22 47.85 2.57
C VAL A 801 -1.47 48.27 1.11
N LYS A 802 -2.41 49.21 0.91
CA LYS A 802 -2.69 49.82 -0.40
C LYS A 802 -1.54 50.69 -0.89
N GLU A 803 -0.94 51.52 -0.03
CA GLU A 803 0.25 52.31 -0.38
C GLU A 803 1.42 51.38 -0.74
N TRP A 804 1.68 50.35 0.07
CA TRP A 804 2.73 49.38 -0.21
C TRP A 804 2.52 48.68 -1.57
N CYS A 805 1.35 48.09 -1.82
CA CYS A 805 1.07 47.40 -3.09
C CYS A 805 1.11 48.37 -4.29
N ALA A 806 0.65 49.61 -4.14
CA ALA A 806 0.81 50.64 -5.16
C ALA A 806 2.29 50.99 -5.41
N SER A 807 3.12 51.06 -4.37
CA SER A 807 4.56 51.35 -4.47
C SER A 807 5.34 50.27 -5.21
N MET A 808 4.93 48.98 -5.12
CA MET A 808 5.55 47.89 -5.90
C MET A 808 5.30 48.04 -7.42
N LYS A 809 4.20 48.70 -7.80
CA LYS A 809 3.81 48.94 -9.20
C LYS A 809 4.43 50.20 -9.80
N GLN A 810 5.00 51.07 -8.95
CA GLN A 810 5.69 52.28 -9.38
C GLN A 810 7.21 52.05 -9.33
N PRO A 811 7.97 52.36 -10.39
CA PRO A 811 9.42 52.18 -10.35
C PRO A 811 10.08 53.18 -9.40
N GLU A 812 11.04 52.72 -8.59
CA GLU A 812 11.80 53.55 -7.61
C GLU A 812 12.58 54.72 -8.24
N LYS A 813 12.66 54.79 -9.59
CA LYS A 813 13.28 55.85 -10.38
C LYS A 813 12.50 56.04 -11.69
N GLU A 814 12.51 57.26 -12.21
CA GLU A 814 12.00 57.56 -13.55
C GLU A 814 12.73 56.71 -14.61
N GLY A 815 11.98 56.09 -15.51
CA GLY A 815 12.51 55.10 -16.48
C GLY A 815 12.88 53.72 -15.90
N GLY A 816 12.68 53.48 -14.61
CA GLY A 816 12.88 52.17 -13.98
C GLY A 816 11.79 51.15 -14.33
N LYS A 817 12.00 49.89 -13.95
CA LYS A 817 11.01 48.80 -14.10
C LYS A 817 10.21 48.59 -12.80
N PRO A 818 8.89 48.34 -12.86
CA PRO A 818 8.09 47.95 -11.70
C PRO A 818 8.42 46.52 -11.24
N TYR A 819 7.91 46.13 -10.07
CA TYR A 819 8.09 44.78 -9.53
C TYR A 819 7.24 43.78 -10.31
N SER A 820 7.74 42.55 -10.44
CA SER A 820 7.00 41.45 -11.06
C SER A 820 6.02 40.84 -10.07
N ALA A 821 4.72 40.98 -10.33
CA ALA A 821 3.69 40.26 -9.61
C ALA A 821 3.79 38.74 -9.88
N ARG A 822 3.68 37.93 -8.83
CA ARG A 822 3.50 36.46 -8.90
C ARG A 822 2.62 36.06 -7.74
N TYR A 823 1.52 35.35 -7.97
CA TYR A 823 0.71 34.75 -6.91
C TYR A 823 0.30 33.37 -7.39
N ILE A 824 0.58 32.33 -6.59
CA ILE A 824 0.37 30.92 -6.94
C ILE A 824 -0.89 30.39 -6.24
N GLY A 825 -1.12 30.79 -4.99
CA GLY A 825 -2.33 30.44 -4.24
C GLY A 825 -2.18 29.34 -3.18
N SER A 826 -1.00 28.71 -3.13
CA SER A 826 -0.49 27.92 -1.98
C SER A 826 0.57 28.75 -1.27
N MET A 827 0.56 28.77 0.07
CA MET A 827 1.59 29.47 0.85
C MET A 827 2.98 28.87 0.60
N VAL A 828 3.08 27.54 0.57
CA VAL A 828 4.33 26.79 0.36
C VAL A 828 4.94 27.06 -1.00
N ALA A 829 4.15 27.05 -2.07
CA ALA A 829 4.64 27.31 -3.43
C ALA A 829 5.10 28.78 -3.59
N ASP A 830 4.34 29.73 -3.03
CA ASP A 830 4.74 31.14 -2.98
C ASP A 830 5.99 31.37 -2.11
N ALA A 831 6.11 30.66 -0.98
CA ALA A 831 7.24 30.73 -0.07
C ALA A 831 8.52 30.17 -0.71
N TYR A 832 8.49 28.96 -1.28
CA TYR A 832 9.64 28.32 -1.89
C TYR A 832 10.28 29.16 -3.00
N ARG A 833 9.46 29.73 -3.89
CA ARG A 833 9.92 30.68 -4.91
C ARG A 833 10.56 31.94 -4.28
N THR A 834 9.94 32.49 -3.24
CA THR A 834 10.43 33.72 -2.59
C THR A 834 11.76 33.48 -1.87
N LEU A 835 11.93 32.32 -1.23
CA LEU A 835 13.17 31.88 -0.61
C LEU A 835 14.32 31.74 -1.63
N LEU A 836 14.06 31.12 -2.79
CA LEU A 836 15.05 30.91 -3.85
C LEU A 836 15.45 32.20 -4.59
N TYR A 837 14.47 33.01 -4.99
CA TYR A 837 14.71 34.15 -5.89
C TYR A 837 14.78 35.51 -5.17
N GLY A 838 14.39 35.56 -3.90
CA GLY A 838 14.09 36.79 -3.18
C GLY A 838 12.78 37.43 -3.64
N GLY A 839 12.39 38.48 -2.93
CA GLY A 839 11.15 39.23 -3.12
C GLY A 839 10.35 39.23 -1.83
N ILE A 840 9.04 39.39 -1.93
CA ILE A 840 8.15 39.37 -0.76
C ILE A 840 6.85 38.61 -1.04
N PHE A 841 6.43 37.80 -0.08
CA PHE A 841 5.10 37.24 0.03
C PHE A 841 4.32 37.97 1.13
N ALA A 842 3.05 38.26 0.86
CA ALA A 842 2.16 38.93 1.80
C ALA A 842 0.76 38.30 1.79
N TYR A 843 0.28 37.97 2.97
CA TYR A 843 -1.12 37.64 3.24
C TYR A 843 -1.61 38.53 4.39
N PRO A 844 -1.87 39.83 4.12
CA PRO A 844 -2.21 40.80 5.16
C PRO A 844 -3.57 40.50 5.80
N SER A 845 -3.77 40.96 7.04
CA SER A 845 -5.12 41.12 7.60
C SER A 845 -5.92 42.18 6.83
N ASP A 846 -7.24 42.02 6.78
CA ASP A 846 -8.12 42.97 6.10
C ASP A 846 -9.46 43.15 6.85
N LYS A 847 -10.34 44.01 6.31
CA LYS A 847 -11.63 44.35 6.95
C LYS A 847 -12.65 43.19 7.01
N LYS A 848 -12.41 42.07 6.32
CA LYS A 848 -13.18 40.82 6.43
C LYS A 848 -12.51 39.81 7.35
N SER A 849 -11.18 39.80 7.41
CA SER A 849 -10.38 38.94 8.26
C SER A 849 -9.40 39.78 9.11
N PRO A 850 -9.85 40.40 10.22
CA PRO A 850 -9.06 41.37 10.98
C PRO A 850 -7.85 40.79 11.72
N LYS A 851 -7.89 39.48 12.06
CA LYS A 851 -6.70 38.73 12.49
C LYS A 851 -5.85 38.21 11.32
N GLY A 852 -6.31 38.30 10.07
CA GLY A 852 -5.77 37.54 8.94
C GLY A 852 -6.42 36.16 8.82
N LYS A 853 -5.81 35.26 8.05
CA LYS A 853 -6.36 33.91 7.75
C LYS A 853 -5.43 32.75 8.11
N LEU A 854 -4.13 32.93 7.94
CA LEU A 854 -3.13 31.87 8.10
C LEU A 854 -2.90 31.63 9.60
N ARG A 855 -2.76 30.38 10.04
CA ARG A 855 -2.63 30.05 11.47
C ARG A 855 -1.20 30.22 11.97
N ILE A 856 -1.04 30.57 13.25
CA ILE A 856 0.26 30.95 13.81
C ILE A 856 1.17 29.73 14.01
N LEU A 857 0.67 28.66 14.65
CA LEU A 857 1.49 27.52 15.05
C LEU A 857 2.10 26.73 13.89
N TYR A 858 1.31 26.50 12.84
CA TYR A 858 1.65 25.56 11.78
C TYR A 858 1.80 26.17 10.37
N GLU A 859 1.37 27.41 10.13
CA GLU A 859 1.68 28.14 8.88
C GLU A 859 2.72 29.24 9.12
N CYS A 860 2.38 30.25 9.92
CA CYS A 860 3.15 31.50 10.00
C CYS A 860 4.50 31.38 10.73
N ALA A 861 4.53 30.76 11.91
CA ALA A 861 5.74 30.65 12.72
C ALA A 861 6.80 29.72 12.09
N PRO A 862 6.46 28.52 11.56
CA PRO A 862 7.40 27.68 10.83
C PRO A 862 8.05 28.39 9.64
N MET A 863 7.25 29.09 8.84
CA MET A 863 7.73 29.87 7.69
C MET A 863 8.61 31.05 8.13
N ALA A 864 8.27 31.74 9.22
CA ALA A 864 9.10 32.80 9.79
C ALA A 864 10.50 32.29 10.20
N MET A 865 10.58 31.13 10.85
CA MET A 865 11.85 30.51 11.25
C MET A 865 12.75 30.20 10.03
N VAL A 866 12.18 29.61 8.98
CA VAL A 866 12.92 29.34 7.73
C VAL A 866 13.38 30.65 7.07
N PHE A 867 12.51 31.66 6.96
CA PHE A 867 12.83 32.91 6.26
C PHE A 867 13.86 33.76 7.00
N GLU A 868 13.79 33.87 8.32
CA GLU A 868 14.77 34.61 9.11
C GLU A 868 16.14 33.90 9.13
N GLN A 869 16.18 32.56 9.28
CA GLN A 869 17.44 31.81 9.20
C GLN A 869 18.06 31.79 7.79
N ALA A 870 17.25 32.02 6.74
CA ALA A 870 17.73 32.30 5.38
C ALA A 870 18.28 33.73 5.19
N GLY A 871 18.16 34.62 6.18
CA GLY A 871 18.61 36.02 6.11
C GLY A 871 17.53 37.03 5.68
N GLY A 872 16.27 36.64 5.70
CA GLY A 872 15.10 37.50 5.47
C GLY A 872 14.51 38.13 6.73
N GLN A 873 13.23 38.48 6.64
CA GLN A 873 12.38 38.89 7.75
C GLN A 873 10.98 38.26 7.59
N ALA A 874 10.25 38.13 8.70
CA ALA A 874 8.82 37.87 8.71
C ALA A 874 8.13 38.69 9.82
N VAL A 875 7.06 39.43 9.47
CA VAL A 875 6.27 40.25 10.41
C VAL A 875 4.78 39.98 10.28
N ASN A 876 4.04 40.21 11.37
CA ASN A 876 2.59 40.23 11.35
C ASN A 876 2.06 41.56 10.76
N SER A 877 0.75 41.68 10.60
CA SER A 877 0.14 42.90 10.03
C SER A 877 0.13 44.13 10.95
N LYS A 878 0.57 44.01 12.21
CA LYS A 878 0.87 45.13 13.12
C LYS A 878 2.34 45.60 12.99
N MET A 879 3.14 44.89 12.20
CA MET A 879 4.62 44.99 12.07
C MET A 879 5.42 44.46 13.27
N ASP A 880 4.82 43.58 14.08
CA ASP A 880 5.54 42.81 15.10
C ASP A 880 6.25 41.62 14.45
N ARG A 881 7.40 41.17 14.98
CA ARG A 881 8.18 40.04 14.43
C ARG A 881 7.41 38.72 14.57
N MET A 882 7.17 38.01 13.46
CA MET A 882 6.22 36.89 13.43
C MET A 882 6.62 35.73 14.34
N ILE A 883 7.91 35.40 14.43
CA ILE A 883 8.40 34.28 15.24
C ILE A 883 8.27 34.53 16.76
N GLU A 884 8.05 35.77 17.19
CA GLU A 884 7.89 36.15 18.60
C GLU A 884 6.42 36.15 19.06
N ILE A 885 5.47 35.93 18.15
CA ILE A 885 4.03 35.93 18.47
C ILE A 885 3.65 34.66 19.23
N VAL A 886 3.12 34.84 20.44
CA VAL A 886 2.44 33.77 21.20
C VAL A 886 0.97 33.69 20.73
N PRO A 887 0.50 32.52 20.25
CA PRO A 887 -0.89 32.38 19.80
C PRO A 887 -1.88 32.27 20.96
N GLU A 888 -3.09 32.81 20.79
CA GLU A 888 -4.15 32.74 21.81
C GLU A 888 -4.86 31.36 21.85
N SER A 889 -4.77 30.59 20.77
CA SER A 889 -5.33 29.24 20.63
C SER A 889 -4.58 28.46 19.52
N ILE A 890 -4.80 27.14 19.42
CA ILE A 890 -4.01 26.29 18.51
C ILE A 890 -4.22 26.62 17.02
N HIS A 891 -5.42 27.10 16.65
CA HIS A 891 -5.76 27.58 15.31
C HIS A 891 -5.78 29.12 15.23
N ASP A 892 -5.11 29.85 16.14
CA ASP A 892 -5.15 31.31 16.13
C ASP A 892 -4.51 31.89 14.87
N LYS A 893 -5.11 32.95 14.32
CA LYS A 893 -4.85 33.45 12.96
C LYS A 893 -4.04 34.73 12.96
N SER A 894 -3.18 34.87 11.96
CA SER A 894 -2.35 36.05 11.71
C SER A 894 -2.41 36.45 10.24
N GLY A 895 -2.07 37.70 9.95
CA GLY A 895 -1.73 38.16 8.60
C GLY A 895 -0.23 38.41 8.52
N ILE A 896 0.45 37.89 7.50
CA ILE A 896 1.92 37.82 7.40
C ILE A 896 2.47 38.66 6.24
N PHE A 897 3.67 39.21 6.43
CA PHE A 897 4.57 39.67 5.37
C PHE A 897 5.93 39.01 5.59
N MET A 898 6.46 38.30 4.60
CA MET A 898 7.75 37.61 4.70
C MET A 898 8.54 37.61 3.39
N GLY A 899 9.87 37.68 3.50
CA GLY A 899 10.75 37.70 2.32
C GLY A 899 12.11 38.33 2.54
N SER A 900 12.68 38.80 1.43
CA SER A 900 13.88 39.62 1.36
C SER A 900 13.84 40.76 2.39
N TYR A 901 14.88 40.86 3.22
CA TYR A 901 14.97 41.85 4.31
C TYR A 901 14.63 43.27 3.84
N ASP A 902 15.24 43.73 2.75
CA ASP A 902 15.09 45.11 2.27
C ASP A 902 13.72 45.37 1.61
N GLU A 903 12.90 44.33 1.40
CA GLU A 903 11.53 44.44 0.87
C GLU A 903 10.49 44.38 2.00
N VAL A 904 10.68 43.53 3.01
CA VAL A 904 9.84 43.52 4.22
C VAL A 904 10.03 44.81 5.02
N GLN A 905 11.25 45.35 5.09
CA GLN A 905 11.52 46.65 5.71
C GLN A 905 10.66 47.78 5.10
N LYS A 906 10.38 47.77 3.79
CA LYS A 906 9.50 48.77 3.17
C LYS A 906 8.05 48.67 3.65
N VAL A 907 7.57 47.46 3.93
CA VAL A 907 6.24 47.26 4.53
C VAL A 907 6.19 47.93 5.90
N ILE A 908 7.21 47.66 6.73
CA ILE A 908 7.37 48.23 8.07
C ILE A 908 7.44 49.77 8.00
N ASP A 909 8.29 50.31 7.13
CA ASP A 909 8.48 51.75 6.95
C ASP A 909 7.19 52.45 6.48
N ILE A 910 6.40 51.82 5.62
CA ILE A 910 5.10 52.34 5.16
C ILE A 910 4.06 52.28 6.28
N HIS A 911 3.89 51.14 6.97
CA HIS A 911 2.92 51.01 8.07
C HIS A 911 3.24 51.98 9.22
N ASN A 912 4.52 52.25 9.49
CA ASN A 912 4.94 53.23 10.48
C ASN A 912 4.55 54.68 10.14
N LYS A 913 4.26 55.03 8.87
CA LYS A 913 3.66 56.34 8.51
C LYS A 913 2.21 56.49 8.97
N TYR A 914 1.51 55.38 9.14
CA TYR A 914 0.09 55.31 9.49
C TYR A 914 -0.15 55.13 10.99
N LYS A 915 0.87 54.70 11.76
CA LYS A 915 0.84 54.69 13.23
C LYS A 915 0.86 56.15 13.74
N LYS A 916 -0.23 56.56 14.41
CA LYS A 916 -0.41 57.87 15.05
C LYS A 916 -0.49 57.71 16.57
#